data_AF-A0A0M9E7D0-F1
#
_entry.id   AF-A0A0M9E7D0-F1
#
_cell.length_a   1.000
_cell.length_b   1.000
_cell.length_c   1.000
_cell.angle_alpha   90.00
_cell.angle_beta   90.00
_cell.angle_gamma   90.00
#
_symmetry.space_group_name_H-M   'P 1'
#
loop_
_entity.id
_entity.type
_entity.pdbx_description
1 polymer ?
#
loop_
_entity_poly.entity_id
_entity_poly.type
_entity_poly.pdbx_seq_one_letter_code
_entity_poly.pdbx_strand_id
1 'polypeptide(L)'
;GALPVALHIIKVKKEKYRGAIKIVYSDNVFDEKITLRHTADFGASPNDLEFEWRFREADGTKQSPPDINPSVWKHFPDSTGQQGIGMSEIMLAGVGPALLADNLFFVRYRHKNSSGNTGWSDWAGAANSRPPKTGENPSITYQAQLAEGWIKRVLFEINPFEARIKNFLNIDNPATYVSMIQQAGPRYEGPVSFDPAKDVIENMGLIALYQTVLDRGKSLSIDLPQPVSTSGTTAALILAASRIQGLYSLLGNEAYKDALDPTIGIGSSSTSYGSLAPSIFTFMNQLPDLLDEELTLLRGIETEGVSPSYNRLLWNFTKGQGEVAYALSYYIGDINKDGFIDEKDAMIMYPQGHGDAWGHYLTALKSYYDLLRHDYFNWESRSEQISIQGVVINVDYLDERKFAETAAAKAKVGSEIVNLTFRSKYVENPEGQWQGYMDTDTNRAWGLDGWGRKTTQGALIDWAVANAVLPSKDPSHTGIQKVDRTTVTELQEIAAHAIDIQQQVDNADTGLNPIGLAPDVVPFDIDPALMYIGIFAKTHFEQVSSRAEKTLKNALAVFDHASDLKNRIRKVASSAKDFNEKVIQQDRDYRNKLIEILGTPYEGQIGSGKLYPAGYKGPDYYLYNYIDVNNLTGVNMPPPSTTMTGFFQPVDGVTNVSYTAGGAGAYTSTDFSGIADTPAIAVKFPITAEGYSFQAPQTWGIRRAPGEIQKTLVDLVKGETELQLALADYAGLIADIKIAFDVLSARHQLNRDQLFINNAWFLGVQAVDAMIMTQQGIVAANQLVVETSANIAENIITSLPNMVGTSVDASAPIRGAIMSAKNTSVITLGAVGKSAETIIEGLEIAKTVAEFVKDNAIHAAEYNYDVQQQLKAIESQLGNEAPKRLEIFRKRENLRQISESYRAVLAKALRLMDERKAFNAKVAAKVQSMRYEDMAFRQTMNDALSKYRSAFDLASQYVYMAAKAYDYETNLSDQDKVSAKPLLT
;
A
#
# COMPACT_ATOMS: atom_id res chain seq x y z
N GLY A 1 27.25 0.27 -21.89
CA GLY A 1 26.77 0.04 -23.27
C GLY A 1 26.43 1.38 -23.87
N ALA A 2 27.04 1.73 -25.00
CA ALA A 2 26.73 2.93 -25.74
C ALA A 2 25.34 2.76 -26.38
N LEU A 3 24.37 3.58 -25.96
CA LEU A 3 23.16 3.76 -26.77
C LEU A 3 23.60 4.37 -28.11
N PRO A 4 23.03 3.95 -29.25
CA PRO A 4 23.32 4.57 -30.53
C PRO A 4 22.97 6.06 -30.46
N VAL A 5 23.85 6.93 -30.97
CA VAL A 5 23.54 8.35 -31.15
C VAL A 5 22.36 8.44 -32.13
N ALA A 6 21.17 8.65 -31.60
CA ALA A 6 19.97 8.86 -32.38
C ALA A 6 19.92 10.34 -32.80
N LEU A 7 19.90 10.60 -34.11
CA LEU A 7 19.69 11.94 -34.65
C LEU A 7 18.22 12.34 -34.41
N HIS A 8 17.97 13.17 -33.40
CA HIS A 8 16.64 13.72 -33.16
C HIS A 8 16.46 15.01 -33.97
N ILE A 9 15.61 14.96 -35.02
CA ILE A 9 15.18 16.17 -35.73
C ILE A 9 14.12 16.85 -34.87
N ILE A 10 14.51 17.94 -34.19
CA ILE A 10 13.59 18.75 -33.40
C ILE A 10 12.94 19.79 -34.31
N LYS A 11 11.67 19.58 -34.66
CA LYS A 11 10.87 20.60 -35.36
C LYS A 11 10.45 21.67 -34.37
N VAL A 12 11.09 22.83 -34.42
CA VAL A 12 10.66 24.02 -33.67
C VAL A 12 9.34 24.52 -34.26
N LYS A 13 8.23 24.29 -33.56
CA LYS A 13 6.93 24.88 -33.90
C LYS A 13 6.81 26.25 -33.22
N LYS A 14 6.16 27.21 -33.90
CA LYS A 14 5.91 28.55 -33.36
C LYS A 14 4.88 28.55 -32.21
N GLU A 15 4.07 27.50 -32.14
CA GLU A 15 3.03 27.30 -31.12
C GLU A 15 3.65 26.88 -29.78
N LYS A 16 3.22 27.50 -28.69
CA LYS A 16 3.65 27.15 -27.33
C LYS A 16 3.04 25.81 -26.92
N TYR A 17 3.82 24.97 -26.26
CA TYR A 17 3.33 23.71 -25.74
C TYR A 17 2.48 23.93 -24.50
N ARG A 18 1.16 23.88 -24.64
CA ARG A 18 0.21 24.07 -23.55
C ARG A 18 0.43 23.11 -22.37
N GLY A 19 0.74 21.85 -22.62
CA GLY A 19 0.84 20.83 -21.56
C GLY A 19 -0.48 20.54 -20.84
N ALA A 20 -0.34 19.97 -19.64
CA ALA A 20 -1.39 19.69 -18.67
C ALA A 20 -0.83 19.87 -17.25
N ILE A 21 -1.68 19.80 -16.23
CA ILE A 21 -1.27 19.79 -14.83
C ILE A 21 -1.22 18.34 -14.34
N LYS A 22 -0.10 17.94 -13.75
CA LYS A 22 0.07 16.64 -13.08
C LYS A 22 0.08 16.86 -11.56
N ILE A 23 -0.64 16.00 -10.85
CA ILE A 23 -0.69 16.01 -9.39
C ILE A 23 0.29 14.97 -8.86
N VAL A 24 1.03 15.35 -7.83
CA VAL A 24 1.99 14.52 -7.12
C VAL A 24 1.55 14.46 -5.66
N TYR A 25 1.23 13.24 -5.22
CA TYR A 25 0.85 12.93 -3.84
C TYR A 25 2.07 12.51 -3.02
N SER A 26 1.97 12.69 -1.71
CA SER A 26 2.96 12.19 -0.74
C SER A 26 2.81 10.69 -0.56
N ASP A 27 3.91 10.01 -0.21
CA ASP A 27 3.89 8.60 0.17
C ASP A 27 3.18 8.39 1.53
N ASN A 28 3.12 9.44 2.36
CA ASN A 28 2.32 9.42 3.57
C ASN A 28 0.86 9.67 3.22
N VAL A 29 0.02 8.64 3.39
CA VAL A 29 -1.42 8.67 3.11
C VAL A 29 -2.16 9.76 3.89
N PHE A 30 -1.64 10.19 5.04
CA PHE A 30 -2.25 11.23 5.88
C PHE A 30 -1.73 12.64 5.58
N ASP A 31 -0.82 12.80 4.62
CA ASP A 31 -0.26 14.12 4.30
C ASP A 31 -1.33 15.07 3.72
N GLU A 32 -1.48 16.21 4.37
CA GLU A 32 -2.39 17.27 3.94
C GLU A 32 -1.86 17.96 2.67
N LYS A 33 -0.54 17.92 2.42
CA LYS A 33 0.11 18.62 1.30
C LYS A 33 -0.07 17.89 -0.03
N ILE A 34 -0.21 18.67 -1.10
CA ILE A 34 -0.17 18.17 -2.47
C ILE A 34 0.64 19.09 -3.36
N THR A 35 1.33 18.51 -4.34
CA THR A 35 2.10 19.28 -5.32
C THR A 35 1.44 19.17 -6.68
N LEU A 36 1.26 20.32 -7.36
CA LEU A 36 0.80 20.40 -8.73
C LEU A 36 1.96 20.86 -9.60
N ARG A 37 2.23 20.15 -10.70
CA ARG A 37 3.35 20.43 -11.61
C ARG A 37 2.86 20.53 -13.05
N HIS A 38 3.39 21.49 -13.79
CA HIS A 38 3.20 21.56 -15.24
C HIS A 38 3.94 20.42 -15.96
N THR A 39 3.32 19.75 -16.94
CA THR A 39 3.92 18.55 -17.58
C THR A 39 5.12 18.82 -18.49
N ALA A 40 5.38 20.07 -18.84
CA ALA A 40 6.50 20.43 -19.71
C ALA A 40 7.82 20.53 -18.95
N ASP A 41 8.90 20.07 -19.58
CA ASP A 41 10.27 20.12 -19.05
C ASP A 41 10.92 21.51 -19.23
N PHE A 42 10.36 22.34 -20.12
CA PHE A 42 10.85 23.70 -20.41
C PHE A 42 12.35 23.79 -20.74
N GLY A 43 12.93 22.69 -21.23
CA GLY A 43 14.37 22.61 -21.53
C GLY A 43 15.25 22.79 -20.29
N ALA A 44 14.77 22.39 -19.11
CA ALA A 44 15.43 22.58 -17.82
C ALA A 44 15.68 24.05 -17.41
N SER A 45 15.01 25.02 -18.05
CA SER A 45 15.11 26.45 -17.73
C SER A 45 13.77 27.07 -17.32
N PRO A 46 13.08 26.56 -16.28
CA PRO A 46 11.81 27.14 -15.81
C PRO A 46 11.98 28.58 -15.31
N ASN A 47 13.18 28.96 -14.85
CA ASN A 47 13.50 30.30 -14.32
C ASN A 47 13.49 31.41 -15.39
N ASP A 48 13.42 31.05 -16.68
CA ASP A 48 13.23 32.02 -17.76
C ASP A 48 11.75 32.24 -18.11
N LEU A 49 10.86 31.53 -17.42
CA LEU A 49 9.43 31.55 -17.64
C LEU A 49 8.69 32.10 -16.41
N GLU A 50 7.66 32.87 -16.69
CA GLU A 50 6.67 33.35 -15.72
C GLU A 50 5.43 32.47 -15.83
N PHE A 51 4.96 31.96 -14.70
CA PHE A 51 3.79 31.11 -14.59
C PHE A 51 2.65 31.83 -13.88
N GLU A 52 1.45 31.72 -14.43
CA GLU A 52 0.23 32.20 -13.79
C GLU A 52 -0.64 31.01 -13.40
N TRP A 53 -0.76 30.77 -12.09
CA TRP A 53 -1.64 29.76 -11.51
C TRP A 53 -2.94 30.41 -11.05
N ARG A 54 -4.05 29.87 -11.52
CA ARG A 54 -5.41 30.28 -11.17
C ARG A 54 -6.16 29.11 -10.55
N PHE A 55 -6.87 29.37 -9.46
CA PHE A 55 -7.65 28.34 -8.79
C PHE A 55 -9.01 28.83 -8.33
N ARG A 56 -9.92 27.89 -8.15
CA ARG A 56 -11.22 28.10 -7.50
C ARG A 56 -11.64 26.82 -6.80
N GLU A 57 -12.56 26.93 -5.88
CA GLU A 57 -13.17 25.77 -5.22
C GLU A 57 -14.09 25.00 -6.19
N ALA A 58 -14.16 23.68 -6.06
CA ALA A 58 -15.11 22.84 -6.78
C ALA A 58 -16.50 22.90 -6.12
N ASP A 59 -17.24 23.97 -6.42
CA ASP A 59 -18.59 24.29 -5.92
C ASP A 59 -19.74 23.59 -6.67
N GLY A 60 -19.44 22.67 -7.60
CA GLY A 60 -20.45 21.92 -8.36
C GLY A 60 -20.97 22.68 -9.59
N THR A 61 -20.55 23.93 -9.78
CA THR A 61 -20.89 24.72 -10.97
C THR A 61 -19.80 24.62 -12.03
N LYS A 62 -20.19 24.74 -13.31
CA LYS A 62 -19.23 24.89 -14.42
C LYS A 62 -18.96 26.37 -14.66
N GLN A 63 -17.69 26.73 -14.85
CA GLN A 63 -17.28 28.11 -15.10
C GLN A 63 -16.39 28.21 -16.33
N SER A 64 -16.49 29.34 -17.03
CA SER A 64 -15.56 29.70 -18.10
C SER A 64 -14.13 29.86 -17.57
N PRO A 65 -13.10 29.68 -18.42
CA PRO A 65 -11.70 29.86 -18.03
C PRO A 65 -11.38 31.28 -17.52
N PRO A 66 -10.23 31.47 -16.83
CA PRO A 66 -9.93 32.71 -16.11
C PRO A 66 -9.95 33.98 -16.96
N ASP A 67 -9.60 33.91 -18.25
CA ASP A 67 -9.63 35.11 -19.12
C ASP A 67 -11.05 35.62 -19.44
N ILE A 68 -12.06 34.76 -19.33
CA ILE A 68 -13.45 35.09 -19.63
C ILE A 68 -14.18 35.53 -18.36
N ASN A 69 -13.94 34.83 -17.24
CA ASN A 69 -14.54 35.17 -15.96
C ASN A 69 -13.49 35.28 -14.83
N PRO A 70 -12.63 36.31 -14.86
CA PRO A 70 -11.50 36.43 -13.93
C PRO A 70 -11.93 36.62 -12.47
N SER A 71 -13.16 37.08 -12.21
CA SER A 71 -13.68 37.33 -10.86
C SER A 71 -13.84 36.06 -10.02
N VAL A 72 -14.05 34.92 -10.66
CA VAL A 72 -14.28 33.63 -9.99
C VAL A 72 -12.96 32.89 -9.73
N TRP A 73 -11.91 33.17 -10.51
CA TRP A 73 -10.63 32.49 -10.45
C TRP A 73 -9.59 33.32 -9.69
N LYS A 74 -9.23 32.86 -8.48
CA LYS A 74 -8.24 33.50 -7.63
C LYS A 74 -6.82 33.21 -8.13
N HIS A 75 -5.91 34.16 -7.96
CA HIS A 75 -4.48 33.92 -8.15
C HIS A 75 -3.94 33.04 -7.02
N PHE A 76 -3.15 32.03 -7.38
CA PHE A 76 -2.38 31.32 -6.37
C PHE A 76 -1.26 32.24 -5.86
N PRO A 77 -1.07 32.37 -4.54
CA PRO A 77 -0.07 33.28 -3.97
C PRO A 77 1.34 32.79 -4.29
N ASP A 78 2.21 33.69 -4.73
CA ASP A 78 3.64 33.42 -4.90
C ASP A 78 4.38 33.82 -3.62
N SER A 79 4.75 32.83 -2.81
CA SER A 79 5.50 33.02 -1.57
C SER A 79 6.95 33.48 -1.78
N THR A 80 7.48 33.34 -3.00
CA THR A 80 8.86 33.77 -3.33
C THR A 80 8.93 35.26 -3.67
N GLY A 81 7.78 35.91 -3.94
CA GLY A 81 7.71 37.30 -4.36
C GLY A 81 8.26 37.57 -5.77
N GLN A 82 8.53 36.54 -6.56
CA GLN A 82 9.11 36.64 -7.91
C GLN A 82 8.04 36.74 -9.02
N GLN A 83 6.80 37.04 -8.66
CA GLN A 83 5.67 37.17 -9.58
C GLN A 83 5.47 35.93 -10.48
N GLY A 84 5.70 34.73 -9.93
CA GLY A 84 5.52 33.47 -10.63
C GLY A 84 6.66 33.06 -11.55
N ILE A 85 7.80 33.77 -11.55
CA ILE A 85 9.01 33.33 -12.27
C ILE A 85 9.51 32.01 -11.69
N GLY A 86 9.79 31.02 -12.55
CA GLY A 86 10.28 29.71 -12.11
C GLY A 86 9.24 28.80 -11.45
N MET A 87 8.00 29.26 -11.28
CA MET A 87 6.92 28.56 -10.58
C MET A 87 6.25 27.50 -11.47
N SER A 88 7.04 26.59 -12.04
CA SER A 88 6.56 25.47 -12.85
C SER A 88 5.81 24.41 -12.04
N GLU A 89 5.98 24.45 -10.72
CA GLU A 89 5.24 23.67 -9.73
C GLU A 89 4.78 24.54 -8.57
N ILE A 90 3.67 24.13 -7.95
CA ILE A 90 3.11 24.76 -6.77
C ILE A 90 2.78 23.68 -5.74
N MET A 91 2.91 24.01 -4.47
CA MET A 91 2.51 23.14 -3.38
C MET A 91 1.32 23.77 -2.66
N LEU A 92 0.19 23.05 -2.61
CA LEU A 92 -0.91 23.40 -1.74
C LEU A 92 -0.56 22.87 -0.34
N ALA A 93 -0.21 23.79 0.56
CA ALA A 93 0.20 23.52 1.94
C ALA A 93 -0.31 24.62 2.88
N GLY A 94 -0.37 24.31 4.18
CA GLY A 94 -0.84 25.23 5.22
C GLY A 94 -1.89 24.57 6.12
N VAL A 95 -2.58 25.36 6.93
CA VAL A 95 -3.78 24.95 7.66
C VAL A 95 -4.93 25.80 7.15
N GLY A 96 -5.90 25.19 6.47
CA GLY A 96 -7.08 25.93 6.07
C GLY A 96 -8.09 25.15 5.23
N PRO A 97 -9.31 25.69 5.12
CA PRO A 97 -10.43 25.09 4.38
C PRO A 97 -10.13 24.74 2.92
N ALA A 98 -9.20 25.47 2.29
CA ALA A 98 -8.77 25.20 0.92
C ALA A 98 -8.04 23.85 0.77
N LEU A 99 -7.47 23.27 1.83
CA LEU A 99 -6.87 21.93 1.78
C LEU A 99 -7.91 20.82 1.96
N LEU A 100 -9.01 21.11 2.65
CA LEU A 100 -10.12 20.18 2.85
C LEU A 100 -10.99 20.08 1.61
N ALA A 101 -11.29 21.22 0.99
CA ALA A 101 -12.12 21.30 -0.19
C ALA A 101 -11.35 20.87 -1.45
N ASP A 102 -12.07 20.27 -2.39
CA ASP A 102 -11.61 20.09 -3.75
C ASP A 102 -11.41 21.44 -4.44
N ASN A 103 -10.30 21.59 -5.18
CA ASN A 103 -10.01 22.79 -5.94
C ASN A 103 -9.75 22.49 -7.40
N LEU A 104 -10.16 23.41 -8.26
CA LEU A 104 -9.92 23.38 -9.70
C LEU A 104 -8.79 24.34 -10.04
N PHE A 105 -7.85 23.90 -10.87
CA PHE A 105 -6.67 24.66 -11.26
C PHE A 105 -6.53 24.81 -12.77
N PHE A 106 -6.05 25.99 -13.15
CA PHE A 106 -5.48 26.29 -14.46
C PHE A 106 -4.09 26.91 -14.29
N VAL A 107 -3.21 26.64 -15.26
CA VAL A 107 -1.90 27.29 -15.36
C VAL A 107 -1.63 27.70 -16.79
N ARG A 108 -0.92 28.81 -16.97
CA ARG A 108 -0.31 29.18 -18.25
C ARG A 108 1.06 29.79 -18.01
N TYR A 109 1.87 29.86 -19.05
CA TYR A 109 3.23 30.36 -18.94
C TYR A 109 3.59 31.30 -20.09
N ARG A 110 4.56 32.19 -19.83
CA ARG A 110 5.20 33.02 -20.85
C ARG A 110 6.68 33.19 -20.55
N HIS A 111 7.43 33.69 -21.52
CA HIS A 111 8.85 34.01 -21.29
C HIS A 111 8.95 35.34 -20.53
N LYS A 112 9.88 35.47 -19.57
CA LYS A 112 10.04 36.68 -18.74
C LYS A 112 10.25 37.98 -19.52
N ASN A 113 10.81 37.88 -20.73
CA ASN A 113 11.02 39.02 -21.63
C ASN A 113 9.79 39.37 -22.50
N SER A 114 8.65 38.71 -22.30
CA SER A 114 7.43 39.01 -23.06
C SER A 114 6.82 40.32 -22.53
N SER A 115 6.58 41.30 -23.41
CA SER A 115 6.06 42.62 -23.02
C SER A 115 4.53 42.68 -22.99
N GLY A 116 3.96 43.31 -21.95
CA GLY A 116 2.52 43.54 -21.80
C GLY A 116 1.72 42.25 -21.51
N ASN A 117 0.41 42.25 -21.76
CA ASN A 117 -0.45 41.08 -21.56
C ASN A 117 -0.42 40.08 -22.74
N THR A 118 0.66 40.11 -23.53
CA THR A 118 0.80 39.34 -24.76
C THR A 118 1.75 38.16 -24.55
N GLY A 119 1.57 37.10 -25.36
CA GLY A 119 2.48 35.97 -25.36
C GLY A 119 2.29 34.99 -24.20
N TRP A 120 1.12 34.89 -23.59
CA TRP A 120 0.79 33.73 -22.75
C TRP A 120 0.59 32.47 -23.61
N SER A 121 0.86 31.29 -23.03
CA SER A 121 0.34 30.03 -23.57
C SER A 121 -1.18 29.96 -23.38
N ASP A 122 -1.84 29.05 -24.10
CA ASP A 122 -3.20 28.64 -23.72
C ASP A 122 -3.20 28.05 -22.30
N TRP A 123 -4.38 28.04 -21.67
CA TRP A 123 -4.55 27.45 -20.33
C TRP A 123 -4.36 25.94 -20.36
N ALA A 124 -3.40 25.47 -19.55
CA ALA A 124 -3.25 24.07 -19.20
C ALA A 124 -4.15 23.77 -18.00
N GLY A 125 -4.87 22.64 -18.09
CA GLY A 125 -5.72 22.13 -17.02
C GLY A 125 -5.64 20.61 -17.01
N ALA A 126 -6.80 19.94 -16.95
CA ALA A 126 -6.88 18.49 -17.03
C ALA A 126 -6.32 17.95 -18.37
N ALA A 127 -5.93 16.68 -18.39
CA ALA A 127 -5.38 16.02 -19.58
C ALA A 127 -6.35 16.03 -20.77
N ASN A 128 -7.66 15.99 -20.51
CA ASN A 128 -8.72 16.09 -21.50
C ASN A 128 -9.16 17.54 -21.84
N SER A 129 -8.50 18.55 -21.27
CA SER A 129 -8.75 19.96 -21.55
C SER A 129 -8.26 20.34 -22.95
N ARG A 130 -8.98 21.23 -23.65
CA ARG A 130 -8.52 21.79 -24.94
C ARG A 130 -9.04 23.19 -25.22
N PRO A 131 -8.30 23.99 -26.02
CA PRO A 131 -8.83 25.23 -26.56
C PRO A 131 -10.13 24.99 -27.36
N PRO A 132 -11.12 25.88 -27.24
CA PRO A 132 -12.33 25.82 -28.05
C PRO A 132 -12.01 26.02 -29.53
N LYS A 133 -12.68 25.26 -30.40
CA LYS A 133 -12.75 25.56 -31.83
C LYS A 133 -13.78 26.67 -32.06
N THR A 134 -13.71 27.32 -33.21
CA THR A 134 -14.67 28.37 -33.60
C THR A 134 -16.11 27.90 -33.43
N GLY A 135 -16.90 28.61 -32.62
CA GLY A 135 -18.30 28.30 -32.32
C GLY A 135 -18.52 27.36 -31.13
N GLU A 136 -17.47 26.81 -30.51
CA GLU A 136 -17.60 26.00 -29.30
C GLU A 136 -17.60 26.85 -28.03
N ASN A 137 -18.34 26.43 -27.01
CA ASN A 137 -18.40 27.11 -25.72
C ASN A 137 -17.09 26.87 -24.92
N PRO A 138 -16.33 27.93 -24.56
CA PRO A 138 -15.10 27.81 -23.78
C PRO A 138 -15.28 27.13 -22.42
N SER A 139 -16.44 27.29 -21.77
CA SER A 139 -16.75 26.66 -20.46
C SER A 139 -16.93 25.13 -20.51
N ILE A 140 -17.08 24.57 -21.71
CA ILE A 140 -17.24 23.13 -21.92
C ILE A 140 -15.93 22.49 -22.40
N THR A 141 -15.13 23.25 -23.15
CA THR A 141 -13.92 22.75 -23.83
C THR A 141 -12.67 22.86 -22.96
N TYR A 142 -12.53 23.96 -22.22
CA TYR A 142 -11.51 24.06 -21.18
C TYR A 142 -11.98 23.31 -19.94
N GLN A 143 -11.18 22.33 -19.53
CA GLN A 143 -11.38 21.58 -18.28
C GLN A 143 -10.22 21.87 -17.33
N ALA A 144 -10.55 22.35 -16.14
CA ALA A 144 -9.56 22.58 -15.09
C ALA A 144 -9.09 21.26 -14.50
N GLN A 145 -7.86 21.20 -14.00
CA GLN A 145 -7.38 20.04 -13.27
C GLN A 145 -7.97 20.05 -11.86
N LEU A 146 -8.54 18.93 -11.42
CA LEU A 146 -9.05 18.75 -10.07
C LEU A 146 -7.91 18.36 -9.14
N ALA A 147 -7.68 19.17 -8.11
CA ALA A 147 -6.88 18.86 -6.95
C ALA A 147 -7.82 18.43 -5.81
N GLU A 148 -7.86 17.11 -5.56
CA GLU A 148 -8.74 16.51 -4.56
C GLU A 148 -8.35 16.96 -3.15
N GLY A 149 -9.35 17.28 -2.33
CA GLY A 149 -9.18 17.69 -0.94
C GLY A 149 -8.66 16.57 -0.04
N TRP A 150 -8.07 16.94 1.09
CA TRP A 150 -7.35 16.01 1.98
C TRP A 150 -8.20 14.81 2.41
N ILE A 151 -9.43 15.04 2.87
CA ILE A 151 -10.33 13.97 3.32
C ILE A 151 -10.57 12.95 2.20
N LYS A 152 -10.88 13.41 0.99
CA LYS A 152 -11.13 12.54 -0.16
C LYS A 152 -9.90 11.67 -0.48
N ARG A 153 -8.71 12.27 -0.52
CA ARG A 153 -7.45 11.56 -0.78
C ARG A 153 -7.17 10.50 0.27
N VAL A 154 -7.26 10.85 1.55
CA VAL A 154 -7.05 9.91 2.66
C VAL A 154 -8.02 8.74 2.53
N LEU A 155 -9.33 9.00 2.41
CA LEU A 155 -10.35 7.95 2.32
C LEU A 155 -10.20 7.04 1.09
N PHE A 156 -9.63 7.55 -0.01
CA PHE A 156 -9.31 6.73 -1.18
C PHE A 156 -8.09 5.84 -0.94
N GLU A 157 -7.06 6.34 -0.26
CA GLU A 157 -5.87 5.55 0.06
C GLU A 157 -6.12 4.48 1.13
N ILE A 158 -6.92 4.79 2.16
CA ILE A 158 -7.28 3.85 3.23
C ILE A 158 -8.62 3.14 2.99
N ASN A 159 -8.92 2.78 1.74
CA ASN A 159 -10.17 2.09 1.39
C ASN A 159 -10.22 0.62 1.85
N PRO A 160 -11.41 -0.02 1.95
CA PRO A 160 -11.56 -1.39 2.45
C PRO A 160 -11.19 -2.49 1.42
N PHE A 161 -10.94 -2.14 0.16
CA PHE A 161 -10.75 -3.11 -0.92
C PHE A 161 -9.27 -3.30 -1.26
N GLU A 162 -8.55 -2.20 -1.47
CA GLU A 162 -7.16 -2.20 -1.90
C GLU A 162 -6.19 -2.45 -0.74
N ALA A 163 -4.94 -2.76 -1.09
CA ALA A 163 -3.87 -2.73 -0.11
C ALA A 163 -3.57 -1.27 0.25
N ARG A 164 -3.71 -0.93 1.54
CA ARG A 164 -3.46 0.43 2.04
C ARG A 164 -1.96 0.78 2.09
N ILE A 165 -1.10 -0.25 1.97
CA ILE A 165 0.34 -0.10 1.88
C ILE A 165 0.78 -0.52 0.48
N LYS A 166 1.24 0.48 -0.27
CA LYS A 166 1.67 0.31 -1.67
C LYS A 166 3.16 0.00 -1.81
N ASN A 167 3.95 0.23 -0.74
CA ASN A 167 5.37 -0.13 -0.72
C ASN A 167 5.56 -1.64 -0.51
N PHE A 168 5.66 -2.38 -1.61
CA PHE A 168 5.88 -3.83 -1.60
C PHE A 168 7.32 -4.27 -1.36
N LEU A 169 8.27 -3.33 -1.22
CA LEU A 169 9.66 -3.60 -0.83
C LEU A 169 9.84 -3.66 0.69
N ASN A 170 8.84 -3.19 1.46
CA ASN A 170 8.91 -3.17 2.91
C ASN A 170 9.07 -4.57 3.53
N ILE A 171 9.51 -4.57 4.79
CA ILE A 171 9.74 -5.80 5.55
C ILE A 171 8.45 -6.59 5.78
N ASP A 172 7.28 -5.97 5.80
CA ASP A 172 6.05 -6.69 6.10
C ASP A 172 5.22 -6.99 4.86
N ASN A 173 4.65 -8.19 4.82
CA ASN A 173 3.69 -8.59 3.79
C ASN A 173 2.49 -7.65 3.79
N PRO A 174 1.79 -7.46 2.65
CA PRO A 174 0.49 -6.81 2.66
C PRO A 174 -0.51 -7.49 3.60
N ALA A 175 -1.48 -6.73 4.10
CA ALA A 175 -2.65 -7.29 4.77
C ALA A 175 -3.30 -8.43 3.97
N THR A 176 -3.60 -9.54 4.65
CA THR A 176 -4.28 -10.71 4.05
C THR A 176 -5.70 -10.91 4.54
N TYR A 177 -6.20 -10.07 5.45
CA TYR A 177 -7.58 -10.15 5.89
C TYR A 177 -8.54 -9.78 4.75
N VAL A 178 -9.61 -10.58 4.62
CA VAL A 178 -10.59 -10.49 3.52
C VAL A 178 -11.94 -9.97 4.01
N SER A 179 -12.38 -10.35 5.21
CA SER A 179 -13.69 -9.97 5.74
C SER A 179 -13.83 -8.45 5.88
N MET A 180 -14.90 -7.88 5.32
CA MET A 180 -15.20 -6.45 5.51
C MET A 180 -15.54 -6.12 6.97
N ILE A 181 -16.11 -7.07 7.71
CA ILE A 181 -16.47 -6.92 9.13
C ILE A 181 -15.20 -6.75 9.99
N GLN A 182 -14.20 -7.60 9.76
CA GLN A 182 -12.89 -7.50 10.39
C GLN A 182 -12.23 -6.14 10.09
N GLN A 183 -12.36 -5.65 8.85
CA GLN A 183 -11.77 -4.38 8.43
C GLN A 183 -12.43 -3.14 9.02
N ALA A 184 -13.74 -3.18 9.28
CA ALA A 184 -14.45 -2.11 9.95
C ALA A 184 -13.82 -1.81 11.32
N GLY A 185 -13.43 -2.87 12.04
CA GLY A 185 -12.72 -2.78 13.31
C GLY A 185 -13.63 -2.43 14.49
N PRO A 186 -13.03 -2.08 15.64
CA PRO A 186 -13.78 -1.70 16.84
C PRO A 186 -14.52 -0.37 16.62
N ARG A 187 -15.40 -0.05 17.57
CA ARG A 187 -16.03 1.28 17.64
C ARG A 187 -14.96 2.36 17.84
N TYR A 188 -15.26 3.59 17.45
CA TYR A 188 -14.43 4.74 17.81
C TYR A 188 -14.42 4.97 19.32
N GLU A 189 -13.25 4.81 19.94
CA GLU A 189 -13.00 5.02 21.38
C GLU A 189 -12.19 6.30 21.65
N GLY A 190 -11.73 6.98 20.59
CA GLY A 190 -10.92 8.18 20.68
C GLY A 190 -9.99 8.34 19.47
N PRO A 191 -9.34 9.51 19.36
CA PRO A 191 -8.49 9.83 18.21
C PRO A 191 -7.34 8.84 18.04
N VAL A 192 -7.15 8.39 16.79
CA VAL A 192 -6.01 7.56 16.39
C VAL A 192 -4.89 8.47 15.87
N SER A 193 -3.63 8.08 16.06
CA SER A 193 -2.49 8.83 15.49
C SER A 193 -2.49 8.75 13.96
N PHE A 194 -2.23 9.87 13.28
CA PHE A 194 -1.99 9.89 11.82
C PHE A 194 -0.56 9.45 11.48
N ASP A 195 -0.22 8.23 11.87
CA ASP A 195 1.05 7.61 11.56
C ASP A 195 0.90 6.73 10.31
N PRO A 196 1.70 6.93 9.24
CA PRO A 196 1.67 6.07 8.05
C PRO A 196 2.19 4.65 8.31
N ALA A 197 2.63 4.33 9.53
CA ALA A 197 3.05 3.00 9.91
C ALA A 197 1.95 1.96 9.68
N LYS A 198 2.40 0.77 9.29
CA LYS A 198 1.53 -0.35 8.90
C LYS A 198 0.57 -0.75 10.00
N ASP A 199 1.08 -0.84 11.22
CA ASP A 199 0.32 -1.26 12.39
C ASP A 199 -0.84 -0.31 12.68
N VAL A 200 -0.66 1.00 12.50
CA VAL A 200 -1.71 1.99 12.70
C VAL A 200 -2.79 1.89 11.60
N ILE A 201 -2.38 1.83 10.33
CA ILE A 201 -3.30 1.79 9.19
C ILE A 201 -4.10 0.47 9.12
N GLU A 202 -3.49 -0.66 9.49
CA GLU A 202 -4.10 -1.98 9.33
C GLU A 202 -4.74 -2.52 10.61
N ASN A 203 -4.25 -2.20 11.82
CA ASN A 203 -4.76 -2.83 13.06
C ASN A 203 -5.77 -1.98 13.85
N MET A 204 -5.85 -0.66 13.63
CA MET A 204 -6.76 0.20 14.41
C MET A 204 -8.24 0.08 14.00
N GLY A 205 -8.51 -0.34 12.76
CA GLY A 205 -9.86 -0.42 12.19
C GLY A 205 -10.28 0.84 11.42
N LEU A 206 -11.07 0.64 10.36
CA LEU A 206 -11.49 1.73 9.48
C LEU A 206 -12.44 2.72 10.14
N ILE A 207 -13.33 2.26 11.03
CA ILE A 207 -14.27 3.16 11.73
C ILE A 207 -13.49 4.19 12.54
N ALA A 208 -12.47 3.75 13.29
CA ALA A 208 -11.67 4.64 14.12
C ALA A 208 -10.84 5.63 13.28
N LEU A 209 -10.23 5.15 12.18
CA LEU A 209 -9.48 6.00 11.25
C LEU A 209 -10.38 7.05 10.59
N TYR A 210 -11.52 6.64 10.04
CA TYR A 210 -12.43 7.56 9.34
C TYR A 210 -13.05 8.59 10.29
N GLN A 211 -13.39 8.20 11.52
CA GLN A 211 -13.89 9.14 12.53
C GLN A 211 -12.81 10.15 12.91
N THR A 212 -11.56 9.71 13.08
CA THR A 212 -10.43 10.62 13.35
C THR A 212 -10.24 11.63 12.20
N VAL A 213 -10.36 11.18 10.94
CA VAL A 213 -10.30 12.06 9.76
C VAL A 213 -11.47 13.05 9.72
N LEU A 214 -12.68 12.60 10.05
CA LEU A 214 -13.87 13.47 10.15
C LEU A 214 -13.69 14.54 11.23
N ASP A 215 -13.29 14.14 12.43
CA ASP A 215 -13.07 15.05 13.57
C ASP A 215 -11.97 16.08 13.26
N ARG A 216 -10.88 15.64 12.62
CA ARG A 216 -9.83 16.54 12.12
C ARG A 216 -10.38 17.50 11.07
N GLY A 217 -11.18 17.01 10.12
CA GLY A 217 -11.83 17.82 9.10
C GLY A 217 -12.70 18.92 9.70
N LYS A 218 -13.51 18.59 10.71
CA LYS A 218 -14.34 19.57 11.45
C LYS A 218 -13.49 20.61 12.16
N SER A 219 -12.41 20.18 12.84
CA SER A 219 -11.46 21.07 13.53
C SER A 219 -10.78 22.09 12.62
N LEU A 220 -10.68 21.79 11.32
CA LEU A 220 -10.08 22.63 10.29
C LEU A 220 -11.11 23.44 9.49
N SER A 221 -12.40 23.34 9.82
CA SER A 221 -13.50 24.00 9.08
C SER A 221 -14.56 24.60 10.01
N ILE A 222 -15.59 23.83 10.34
CA ILE A 222 -16.80 24.30 11.04
C ILE A 222 -16.57 24.55 12.54
N ASP A 223 -15.59 23.89 13.16
CA ASP A 223 -15.26 24.05 14.58
C ASP A 223 -14.20 25.15 14.83
N LEU A 224 -13.77 25.87 13.78
CA LEU A 224 -12.80 26.97 13.93
C LEU A 224 -13.41 28.14 14.72
N PRO A 225 -12.58 28.96 15.41
CA PRO A 225 -13.06 30.20 16.04
C PRO A 225 -13.71 31.18 15.05
N GLN A 226 -13.33 31.08 13.78
CA GLN A 226 -14.02 31.69 12.65
C GLN A 226 -14.44 30.55 11.71
N PRO A 227 -15.64 29.97 11.90
CA PRO A 227 -16.10 28.82 11.15
C PRO A 227 -16.07 29.08 9.64
N VAL A 228 -15.60 28.09 8.88
CA VAL A 228 -15.65 28.13 7.42
C VAL A 228 -16.50 27.00 6.91
N SER A 229 -17.59 27.37 6.23
CA SER A 229 -18.52 26.45 5.59
C SER A 229 -18.79 26.88 4.16
N THR A 230 -18.01 26.32 3.25
CA THR A 230 -18.20 26.41 1.80
C THR A 230 -18.70 25.08 1.25
N SER A 231 -19.29 25.10 0.06
CA SER A 231 -19.83 23.91 -0.63
C SER A 231 -18.84 22.74 -0.72
N GLY A 232 -17.56 23.02 -0.95
CA GLY A 232 -16.48 22.03 -1.01
C GLY A 232 -16.09 21.49 0.36
N THR A 233 -16.08 22.32 1.41
CA THR A 233 -15.79 21.84 2.77
C THR A 233 -16.91 20.96 3.31
N THR A 234 -18.17 21.33 3.11
CA THR A 234 -19.31 20.53 3.59
C THR A 234 -19.40 19.21 2.83
N ALA A 235 -19.16 19.19 1.51
CA ALA A 235 -19.06 17.96 0.72
C ALA A 235 -17.96 17.02 1.26
N ALA A 236 -16.78 17.55 1.60
CA ALA A 236 -15.70 16.73 2.17
C ALA A 236 -16.09 16.09 3.52
N LEU A 237 -16.80 16.82 4.39
CA LEU A 237 -17.32 16.27 5.66
C LEU A 237 -18.41 15.22 5.44
N ILE A 238 -19.32 15.46 4.49
CA ILE A 238 -20.38 14.50 4.10
C ILE A 238 -19.74 13.21 3.57
N LEU A 239 -18.70 13.30 2.74
CA LEU A 239 -17.99 12.14 2.22
C LEU A 239 -17.41 11.29 3.35
N ALA A 240 -16.78 11.89 4.37
CA ALA A 240 -16.29 11.15 5.53
C ALA A 240 -17.44 10.51 6.34
N ALA A 241 -18.51 11.25 6.60
CA ALA A 241 -19.69 10.72 7.29
C ALA A 241 -20.32 9.54 6.52
N SER A 242 -20.40 9.62 5.19
CA SER A 242 -20.87 8.58 4.28
C SER A 242 -20.02 7.31 4.32
N ARG A 243 -18.68 7.44 4.43
CA ARG A 243 -17.81 6.27 4.61
C ARG A 243 -17.99 5.60 5.96
N ILE A 244 -18.17 6.37 7.04
CA ILE A 244 -18.45 5.85 8.38
C ILE A 244 -19.82 5.16 8.39
N GLN A 245 -20.85 5.80 7.83
CA GLN A 245 -22.18 5.24 7.68
C GLN A 245 -22.12 3.90 6.93
N GLY A 246 -21.41 3.82 5.79
CA GLY A 246 -21.32 2.58 5.02
C GLY A 246 -20.75 1.40 5.83
N LEU A 247 -19.79 1.64 6.73
CA LEU A 247 -19.23 0.60 7.60
C LEU A 247 -20.24 0.17 8.68
N TYR A 248 -20.94 1.11 9.31
CA TYR A 248 -21.96 0.76 10.30
C TYR A 248 -23.20 0.10 9.68
N SER A 249 -23.64 0.52 8.50
CA SER A 249 -24.73 -0.14 7.77
C SER A 249 -24.34 -1.55 7.34
N LEU A 250 -23.07 -1.79 6.97
CA LEU A 250 -22.56 -3.15 6.75
C LEU A 250 -22.67 -4.01 8.01
N LEU A 251 -22.27 -3.49 9.17
CA LEU A 251 -22.38 -4.20 10.45
C LEU A 251 -23.85 -4.47 10.83
N GLY A 252 -24.73 -3.50 10.61
CA GLY A 252 -26.17 -3.66 10.81
C GLY A 252 -26.80 -4.72 9.90
N ASN A 253 -26.38 -4.76 8.63
CA ASN A 253 -26.79 -5.79 7.68
C ASN A 253 -26.31 -7.18 8.13
N GLU A 254 -25.08 -7.32 8.65
CA GLU A 254 -24.59 -8.59 9.17
C GLU A 254 -25.40 -9.04 10.39
N ALA A 255 -25.67 -8.14 11.35
CA ALA A 255 -26.49 -8.42 12.53
C ALA A 255 -27.94 -8.81 12.16
N TYR A 256 -28.55 -8.12 11.20
CA TYR A 256 -29.88 -8.44 10.70
C TYR A 256 -29.93 -9.81 10.03
N LYS A 257 -28.94 -10.12 9.21
CA LYS A 257 -28.81 -11.41 8.54
C LYS A 257 -28.60 -12.55 9.53
N ASP A 258 -27.83 -12.33 10.59
CA ASP A 258 -27.66 -13.32 11.67
C ASP A 258 -28.97 -13.57 12.42
N ALA A 259 -29.79 -12.53 12.64
CA ALA A 259 -31.12 -12.70 13.24
C ALA A 259 -32.07 -13.54 12.37
N LEU A 260 -32.00 -13.41 11.05
CA LEU A 260 -32.88 -14.12 10.11
C LEU A 260 -32.50 -15.59 9.86
N ASP A 261 -31.29 -16.01 10.18
CA ASP A 261 -30.78 -17.35 9.87
C ASP A 261 -30.44 -18.15 11.13
N PRO A 262 -31.39 -18.94 11.66
CA PRO A 262 -31.17 -19.75 12.85
C PRO A 262 -30.37 -21.04 12.57
N THR A 263 -29.87 -21.25 11.34
CA THR A 263 -29.24 -22.52 10.96
C THR A 263 -27.75 -22.59 11.26
N ILE A 264 -27.29 -23.78 11.64
CA ILE A 264 -25.86 -24.06 11.86
C ILE A 264 -25.26 -24.54 10.56
N GLY A 265 -24.42 -23.72 9.94
CA GLY A 265 -23.72 -24.16 8.74
C GLY A 265 -22.64 -25.20 9.07
N ILE A 266 -22.50 -26.23 8.24
CA ILE A 266 -21.49 -27.28 8.33
C ILE A 266 -20.66 -27.39 7.04
N GLY A 267 -19.48 -28.00 7.15
CA GLY A 267 -18.55 -28.22 6.04
C GLY A 267 -17.48 -27.14 5.92
N SER A 268 -16.24 -27.58 5.69
CA SER A 268 -15.07 -26.72 5.36
C SER A 268 -13.77 -27.50 5.11
N SER A 269 -13.66 -28.77 5.52
CA SER A 269 -12.39 -29.52 5.41
C SER A 269 -12.50 -31.03 5.14
N SER A 270 -13.70 -31.63 5.14
CA SER A 270 -13.91 -33.07 4.85
C SER A 270 -15.36 -33.48 4.56
N THR A 271 -16.33 -32.60 4.82
CA THR A 271 -17.77 -32.80 4.58
C THR A 271 -18.29 -31.85 3.50
N SER A 272 -19.33 -32.27 2.79
CA SER A 272 -20.08 -31.38 1.88
C SER A 272 -20.60 -30.17 2.65
N TYR A 273 -20.46 -28.98 2.08
CA TYR A 273 -21.07 -27.76 2.61
C TYR A 273 -22.58 -27.92 2.75
N GLY A 274 -23.14 -27.44 3.87
CA GLY A 274 -24.58 -27.52 4.15
C GLY A 274 -25.00 -26.74 5.38
N SER A 275 -26.27 -26.85 5.75
CA SER A 275 -26.86 -26.28 6.97
C SER A 275 -27.60 -27.36 7.75
N LEU A 276 -27.53 -27.29 9.07
CA LEU A 276 -28.27 -28.13 10.00
C LEU A 276 -29.39 -27.31 10.64
N ALA A 277 -30.57 -27.93 10.75
CA ALA A 277 -31.62 -27.39 11.60
C ALA A 277 -31.12 -27.35 13.07
N PRO A 278 -31.33 -26.25 13.80
CA PRO A 278 -30.80 -26.09 15.14
C PRO A 278 -31.49 -27.04 16.13
N SER A 279 -30.72 -27.94 16.75
CA SER A 279 -31.08 -28.58 18.03
C SER A 279 -30.46 -27.85 19.23
N ILE A 280 -29.44 -27.03 18.93
CA ILE A 280 -28.77 -26.04 19.76
C ILE A 280 -28.68 -24.76 18.92
N PHE A 281 -28.50 -23.60 19.54
CA PHE A 281 -28.39 -22.31 18.83
C PHE A 281 -27.17 -21.50 19.27
N THR A 282 -26.79 -20.49 18.49
CA THR A 282 -25.47 -19.86 18.57
C THR A 282 -25.19 -19.19 19.90
N PHE A 283 -26.20 -18.67 20.59
CA PHE A 283 -26.12 -17.98 21.87
C PHE A 283 -26.88 -18.68 23.00
N MET A 284 -27.10 -20.01 22.91
CA MET A 284 -27.87 -20.82 23.87
C MET A 284 -27.41 -20.77 25.34
N ASN A 285 -26.18 -20.32 25.60
CA ASN A 285 -25.66 -20.17 26.96
C ASN A 285 -25.69 -18.71 27.45
N GLN A 286 -26.09 -17.77 26.60
CA GLN A 286 -26.26 -16.34 26.91
C GLN A 286 -27.74 -15.95 26.91
N LEU A 287 -28.57 -16.66 26.15
CA LEU A 287 -30.00 -16.40 25.96
C LEU A 287 -30.82 -17.70 26.09
N PRO A 288 -32.09 -17.62 26.51
CA PRO A 288 -32.88 -18.81 26.86
C PRO A 288 -33.44 -19.56 25.65
N ASP A 289 -33.80 -18.86 24.57
CA ASP A 289 -34.37 -19.45 23.36
C ASP A 289 -34.02 -18.68 22.07
N LEU A 290 -34.45 -19.22 20.93
CA LEU A 290 -34.21 -18.64 19.60
C LEU A 290 -34.92 -17.30 19.37
N LEU A 291 -36.08 -17.08 19.99
CA LEU A 291 -36.82 -15.82 19.82
C LEU A 291 -36.08 -14.69 20.54
N ASP A 292 -35.56 -14.97 21.73
CA ASP A 292 -34.70 -14.03 22.46
C ASP A 292 -33.36 -13.80 21.74
N GLU A 293 -32.79 -14.81 21.08
CA GLU A 293 -31.63 -14.66 20.18
C GLU A 293 -31.92 -13.70 19.02
N GLU A 294 -33.00 -13.94 18.27
CA GLU A 294 -33.42 -13.10 17.15
C GLU A 294 -33.67 -11.65 17.61
N LEU A 295 -34.44 -11.45 18.69
CA LEU A 295 -34.71 -10.13 19.26
C LEU A 295 -33.42 -9.42 19.68
N THR A 296 -32.49 -10.12 20.33
CA THR A 296 -31.24 -9.54 20.81
C THR A 296 -30.30 -9.18 19.64
N LEU A 297 -30.25 -9.99 18.59
CA LEU A 297 -29.47 -9.68 17.38
C LEU A 297 -30.03 -8.44 16.67
N LEU A 298 -31.35 -8.21 16.73
CA LEU A 298 -31.98 -7.03 16.15
C LEU A 298 -31.83 -5.76 17.00
N ARG A 299 -31.99 -5.85 18.34
CA ARG A 299 -32.14 -4.67 19.22
C ARG A 299 -31.08 -4.50 20.31
N GLY A 300 -30.16 -5.45 20.42
CA GLY A 300 -29.15 -5.52 21.47
C GLY A 300 -29.64 -6.14 22.78
N ILE A 301 -28.71 -6.28 23.73
CA ILE A 301 -28.95 -6.74 25.11
C ILE A 301 -29.36 -5.58 26.02
N GLU A 302 -30.07 -5.88 27.10
CA GLU A 302 -30.55 -4.88 28.08
C GLU A 302 -29.40 -4.32 28.92
N THR A 303 -28.44 -5.17 29.29
CA THR A 303 -27.37 -4.79 30.21
C THR A 303 -26.38 -3.84 29.54
N GLU A 304 -25.95 -2.81 30.26
CA GLU A 304 -24.85 -1.95 29.81
C GLU A 304 -23.57 -2.78 29.69
N GLY A 305 -23.17 -3.06 28.44
CA GLY A 305 -21.89 -3.68 28.16
C GLY A 305 -20.75 -2.67 28.15
N VAL A 306 -19.53 -3.18 28.11
CA VAL A 306 -18.31 -2.38 27.99
C VAL A 306 -17.66 -2.59 26.62
N SER A 307 -16.70 -1.73 26.29
CA SER A 307 -15.88 -1.92 25.10
C SER A 307 -15.27 -3.34 25.10
N PRO A 308 -15.27 -4.04 23.95
CA PRO A 308 -15.64 -3.53 22.62
C PRO A 308 -17.08 -3.87 22.16
N SER A 309 -17.85 -4.67 22.92
CA SER A 309 -19.16 -5.15 22.48
C SER A 309 -20.31 -4.20 22.80
N TYR A 310 -20.25 -3.45 23.91
CA TYR A 310 -21.36 -2.60 24.37
C TYR A 310 -22.68 -3.39 24.47
N ASN A 311 -23.77 -2.91 23.87
CA ASN A 311 -25.10 -3.53 23.93
C ASN A 311 -25.24 -4.75 23.00
N ARG A 312 -24.15 -5.45 22.68
CA ARG A 312 -24.11 -6.58 21.74
C ARG A 312 -23.70 -7.86 22.44
N LEU A 313 -24.09 -8.99 21.85
CA LEU A 313 -23.72 -10.31 22.34
C LEU A 313 -22.21 -10.53 22.24
N LEU A 314 -21.63 -11.08 23.30
CA LEU A 314 -20.22 -11.45 23.35
C LEU A 314 -19.99 -12.76 22.59
N TRP A 315 -18.75 -12.97 22.12
CA TRP A 315 -18.36 -14.20 21.43
C TRP A 315 -18.62 -15.43 22.32
N ASN A 316 -19.44 -16.38 21.85
CA ASN A 316 -19.99 -17.41 22.73
C ASN A 316 -19.03 -18.59 23.01
N PHE A 317 -17.91 -18.32 23.66
CA PHE A 317 -16.97 -19.34 24.19
C PHE A 317 -17.22 -19.61 25.68
N THR A 318 -18.48 -19.86 26.03
CA THR A 318 -18.99 -20.01 27.40
C THR A 318 -18.78 -21.40 28.00
N LYS A 319 -18.10 -22.32 27.31
CA LYS A 319 -17.84 -23.71 27.73
C LYS A 319 -19.12 -24.56 27.87
N GLY A 320 -20.18 -24.19 27.16
CA GLY A 320 -21.45 -24.92 27.10
C GLY A 320 -21.81 -25.37 25.67
N GLN A 321 -23.03 -25.89 25.47
CA GLN A 321 -23.46 -26.48 24.19
C GLN A 321 -23.51 -25.46 23.04
N GLY A 322 -23.90 -24.21 23.32
CA GLY A 322 -23.94 -23.14 22.33
C GLY A 322 -22.57 -22.77 21.70
N GLU A 323 -21.44 -23.11 22.33
CA GLU A 323 -20.10 -22.82 21.81
C GLU A 323 -19.83 -23.54 20.48
N VAL A 324 -20.33 -24.78 20.36
CA VAL A 324 -20.18 -25.56 19.12
C VAL A 324 -20.99 -24.94 17.98
N ALA A 325 -22.24 -24.56 18.25
CA ALA A 325 -23.09 -23.88 17.28
C ALA A 325 -22.45 -22.56 16.84
N TYR A 326 -21.95 -21.77 17.78
CA TYR A 326 -21.27 -20.51 17.53
C TYR A 326 -20.05 -20.65 16.62
N ALA A 327 -19.08 -21.49 17.01
CA ALA A 327 -17.84 -21.67 16.27
C ALA A 327 -18.11 -22.16 14.83
N LEU A 328 -19.09 -23.06 14.65
CA LEU A 328 -19.47 -23.57 13.33
C LEU A 328 -20.25 -22.56 12.50
N SER A 329 -21.21 -21.83 13.07
CA SER A 329 -22.02 -20.84 12.36
C SER A 329 -21.18 -19.69 11.83
N TYR A 330 -20.26 -19.18 12.65
CA TYR A 330 -19.39 -18.05 12.33
C TYR A 330 -18.03 -18.45 11.74
N TYR A 331 -17.77 -19.75 11.58
CA TYR A 331 -16.53 -20.28 11.02
C TYR A 331 -15.28 -19.76 11.75
N ILE A 332 -15.32 -19.81 13.09
CA ILE A 332 -14.20 -19.37 13.92
C ILE A 332 -13.10 -20.43 13.87
N GLY A 333 -11.88 -20.00 13.56
CA GLY A 333 -10.67 -20.82 13.64
C GLY A 333 -9.57 -20.08 14.38
N ASP A 334 -8.41 -20.72 14.53
CA ASP A 334 -7.22 -20.09 15.12
C ASP A 334 -6.69 -19.00 14.17
N ILE A 335 -7.00 -17.73 14.50
CA ILE A 335 -6.64 -16.55 13.72
C ILE A 335 -5.37 -15.91 14.29
N ASN A 336 -5.25 -15.87 15.62
CA ASN A 336 -4.14 -15.24 16.32
C ASN A 336 -2.86 -16.13 16.35
N LYS A 337 -3.01 -17.43 16.02
CA LYS A 337 -1.94 -18.45 15.91
C LYS A 337 -1.30 -18.84 17.24
N ASP A 338 -2.06 -18.76 18.33
CA ASP A 338 -1.65 -19.23 19.65
C ASP A 338 -1.93 -20.73 19.87
N GLY A 339 -2.59 -21.38 18.91
CA GLY A 339 -2.91 -22.81 18.94
C GLY A 339 -4.25 -23.14 19.59
N PHE A 340 -5.01 -22.13 20.04
CA PHE A 340 -6.34 -22.27 20.58
C PHE A 340 -7.38 -21.67 19.63
N ILE A 341 -8.64 -22.06 19.81
CA ILE A 341 -9.78 -21.42 19.16
C ILE A 341 -10.61 -20.85 20.29
N ASP A 342 -10.56 -19.52 20.46
CA ASP A 342 -11.15 -18.85 21.62
C ASP A 342 -11.81 -17.50 21.28
N GLU A 343 -12.25 -16.79 22.33
CA GLU A 343 -12.89 -15.49 22.19
C GLU A 343 -12.00 -14.42 21.57
N LYS A 344 -10.66 -14.53 21.65
CA LYS A 344 -9.74 -13.58 21.04
C LYS A 344 -9.71 -13.74 19.52
N ASP A 345 -9.79 -14.97 19.02
CA ASP A 345 -9.91 -15.22 17.58
C ASP A 345 -11.20 -14.63 17.02
N ALA A 346 -12.31 -14.88 17.72
CA ALA A 346 -13.59 -14.34 17.33
C ALA A 346 -13.65 -12.82 17.45
N MET A 347 -12.95 -12.22 18.42
CA MET A 347 -12.79 -10.76 18.52
C MET A 347 -12.03 -10.19 17.33
N ILE A 348 -11.03 -10.88 16.79
CA ILE A 348 -10.35 -10.42 15.56
C ILE A 348 -11.30 -10.45 14.37
N MET A 349 -12.16 -11.48 14.25
CA MET A 349 -13.11 -11.61 13.13
C MET A 349 -14.33 -10.69 13.25
N TYR A 350 -14.82 -10.49 14.47
CA TYR A 350 -16.02 -9.72 14.82
C TYR A 350 -15.70 -8.71 15.93
N PRO A 351 -15.00 -7.60 15.63
CA PRO A 351 -14.41 -6.71 16.64
C PRO A 351 -15.40 -6.03 17.59
N GLN A 352 -16.68 -5.96 17.22
CA GLN A 352 -17.72 -5.33 18.04
C GLN A 352 -18.68 -6.35 18.68
N GLY A 353 -18.39 -7.66 18.60
CA GLY A 353 -19.35 -8.70 19.00
C GLY A 353 -20.45 -8.90 17.96
N HIS A 354 -21.60 -9.44 18.41
CA HIS A 354 -22.70 -9.87 17.54
C HIS A 354 -23.99 -9.14 17.84
N GLY A 355 -24.71 -8.77 16.79
CA GLY A 355 -26.02 -8.13 16.92
C GLY A 355 -26.01 -6.62 17.14
N ASP A 356 -27.15 -6.20 17.66
CA ASP A 356 -27.77 -4.87 17.59
C ASP A 356 -27.79 -4.23 16.19
N ALA A 357 -28.53 -4.86 15.27
CA ALA A 357 -28.78 -4.31 13.94
C ALA A 357 -29.35 -2.88 14.00
N TRP A 358 -30.36 -2.65 14.85
CA TRP A 358 -30.98 -1.33 15.05
C TRP A 358 -29.97 -0.30 15.54
N GLY A 359 -29.15 -0.62 16.54
CA GLY A 359 -28.11 0.27 17.06
C GLY A 359 -27.00 0.56 16.06
N HIS A 360 -26.64 -0.39 15.21
CA HIS A 360 -25.73 -0.16 14.10
C HIS A 360 -26.30 0.85 13.09
N TYR A 361 -27.55 0.70 12.65
CA TYR A 361 -28.17 1.69 11.75
C TYR A 361 -28.38 3.05 12.41
N LEU A 362 -28.71 3.09 13.71
CA LEU A 362 -28.75 4.35 14.46
C LEU A 362 -27.38 5.04 14.47
N THR A 363 -26.31 4.29 14.72
CA THR A 363 -24.94 4.83 14.72
C THR A 363 -24.52 5.28 13.32
N ALA A 364 -24.95 4.55 12.29
CA ALA A 364 -24.72 4.91 10.90
C ALA A 364 -25.35 6.28 10.57
N LEU A 365 -26.64 6.49 10.90
CA LEU A 365 -27.33 7.76 10.71
C LEU A 365 -26.80 8.88 11.61
N LYS A 366 -26.34 8.55 12.82
CA LYS A 366 -25.78 9.52 13.77
C LYS A 366 -24.67 10.36 13.13
N SER A 367 -23.83 9.77 12.29
CA SER A 367 -22.74 10.48 11.60
C SER A 367 -23.25 11.68 10.78
N TYR A 368 -24.39 11.55 10.12
CA TYR A 368 -25.04 12.65 9.39
C TYR A 368 -25.74 13.63 10.34
N TYR A 369 -26.44 13.12 11.34
CA TYR A 369 -27.13 13.96 12.33
C TYR A 369 -26.17 14.81 13.17
N ASP A 370 -24.95 14.33 13.43
CA ASP A 370 -23.92 15.09 14.14
C ASP A 370 -23.45 16.30 13.31
N LEU A 371 -23.42 16.18 11.98
CA LEU A 371 -23.16 17.30 11.07
C LEU A 371 -24.38 18.23 10.96
N LEU A 372 -25.59 17.68 10.73
CA LEU A 372 -26.82 18.47 10.57
C LEU A 372 -27.20 19.29 11.81
N ARG A 373 -26.77 18.87 13.00
CA ARG A 373 -26.98 19.61 14.25
C ARG A 373 -25.98 20.75 14.47
N HIS A 374 -24.96 20.86 13.62
CA HIS A 374 -23.95 21.90 13.75
C HIS A 374 -24.40 23.20 13.06
N ASP A 375 -24.41 24.32 13.78
CA ASP A 375 -24.96 25.61 13.32
C ASP A 375 -24.35 26.13 12.00
N TYR A 376 -23.10 25.78 11.74
CA TYR A 376 -22.34 26.21 10.57
C TYR A 376 -22.27 25.15 9.46
N PHE A 377 -23.02 24.05 9.54
CA PHE A 377 -23.00 23.02 8.50
C PHE A 377 -24.22 23.13 7.59
N ASN A 378 -24.01 23.00 6.27
CA ASN A 378 -25.07 22.99 5.28
C ASN A 378 -24.91 21.80 4.32
N TRP A 379 -25.94 20.95 4.22
CA TRP A 379 -25.95 19.85 3.26
C TRP A 379 -26.45 20.34 1.90
N GLU A 380 -25.58 20.27 0.89
CA GLU A 380 -25.93 20.57 -0.50
C GLU A 380 -25.93 19.30 -1.36
N SER A 381 -27.09 18.93 -1.90
CA SER A 381 -27.19 17.76 -2.77
C SER A 381 -26.62 18.03 -4.16
N ARG A 382 -25.51 17.38 -4.50
CA ARG A 382 -24.79 17.55 -5.77
C ARG A 382 -23.87 16.39 -6.10
N SER A 383 -23.58 16.22 -7.39
CA SER A 383 -22.48 15.36 -7.85
C SER A 383 -21.12 15.98 -7.52
N GLU A 384 -20.12 15.14 -7.31
CA GLU A 384 -18.73 15.51 -7.11
C GLU A 384 -17.87 15.26 -8.35
N GLN A 385 -16.59 15.63 -8.27
CA GLN A 385 -15.59 15.36 -9.30
C GLN A 385 -14.51 14.42 -8.75
N ILE A 386 -13.90 13.65 -9.65
CA ILE A 386 -12.74 12.81 -9.37
C ILE A 386 -11.73 12.92 -10.52
N SER A 387 -10.43 12.78 -10.21
CA SER A 387 -9.38 12.73 -11.24
C SER A 387 -8.87 11.31 -11.46
N ILE A 388 -9.01 10.79 -12.67
CA ILE A 388 -8.48 9.48 -13.07
C ILE A 388 -7.48 9.70 -14.20
N GLN A 389 -6.21 9.34 -13.98
CA GLN A 389 -5.14 9.50 -14.99
C GLN A 389 -5.04 10.93 -15.56
N GLY A 390 -5.28 11.94 -14.71
CA GLY A 390 -5.30 13.36 -15.09
C GLY A 390 -6.54 13.80 -15.87
N VAL A 391 -7.53 12.93 -16.06
CA VAL A 391 -8.84 13.26 -16.63
C VAL A 391 -9.81 13.53 -15.49
N VAL A 392 -10.53 14.66 -15.56
CA VAL A 392 -11.54 15.00 -14.56
C VAL A 392 -12.91 14.57 -15.06
N ILE A 393 -13.61 13.79 -14.23
CA ILE A 393 -14.97 13.31 -14.51
C ILE A 393 -15.89 13.58 -13.31
N ASN A 394 -17.19 13.62 -13.57
CA ASN A 394 -18.18 13.74 -12.50
C ASN A 394 -18.55 12.35 -11.97
N VAL A 395 -18.75 12.26 -10.66
CA VAL A 395 -19.18 11.07 -9.94
C VAL A 395 -20.22 11.48 -8.91
N ASP A 396 -21.21 10.64 -8.67
CA ASP A 396 -22.16 10.81 -7.59
C ASP A 396 -21.88 9.75 -6.52
N TYR A 397 -21.59 10.19 -5.29
CA TYR A 397 -21.40 9.28 -4.16
C TYR A 397 -22.72 8.84 -3.53
N LEU A 398 -23.85 9.36 -4.03
CA LEU A 398 -25.20 8.97 -3.67
C LEU A 398 -25.45 9.11 -2.16
N ASP A 399 -24.93 10.18 -1.55
CA ASP A 399 -24.95 10.36 -0.10
C ASP A 399 -26.38 10.46 0.45
N GLU A 400 -27.28 11.14 -0.27
CA GLU A 400 -28.69 11.21 0.09
C GLU A 400 -29.39 9.86 -0.02
N ARG A 401 -29.05 9.08 -1.06
CA ARG A 401 -29.58 7.73 -1.22
C ARG A 401 -29.07 6.82 -0.11
N LYS A 402 -27.79 6.88 0.26
CA LYS A 402 -27.23 6.07 1.35
C LYS A 402 -27.86 6.40 2.71
N PHE A 403 -28.14 7.68 2.96
CA PHE A 403 -28.91 8.10 4.12
C PHE A 403 -30.31 7.45 4.10
N ALA A 404 -31.03 7.58 2.98
CA ALA A 404 -32.37 7.02 2.83
C ALA A 404 -32.39 5.48 2.91
N GLU A 405 -31.41 4.79 2.33
CA GLU A 405 -31.23 3.34 2.38
C GLU A 405 -31.02 2.86 3.82
N THR A 406 -30.15 3.55 4.58
CA THR A 406 -29.90 3.23 5.99
C THR A 406 -31.13 3.52 6.86
N ALA A 407 -31.84 4.62 6.59
CA ALA A 407 -33.09 4.94 7.26
C ALA A 407 -34.19 3.90 6.97
N ALA A 408 -34.30 3.44 5.72
CA ALA A 408 -35.23 2.39 5.33
C ALA A 408 -34.88 1.06 6.03
N ALA A 409 -33.60 0.67 6.04
CA ALA A 409 -33.12 -0.51 6.74
C ALA A 409 -33.37 -0.42 8.27
N LYS A 410 -33.16 0.75 8.87
CA LYS A 410 -33.52 1.01 10.27
C LYS A 410 -35.02 0.80 10.48
N ALA A 411 -35.87 1.48 9.73
CA ALA A 411 -37.33 1.39 9.86
C ALA A 411 -37.83 -0.06 9.70
N LYS A 412 -37.25 -0.79 8.74
CA LYS A 412 -37.53 -2.21 8.53
C LYS A 412 -37.19 -3.07 9.74
N VAL A 413 -35.96 -2.96 10.27
CA VAL A 413 -35.57 -3.67 11.50
C VAL A 413 -36.47 -3.28 12.67
N GLY A 414 -36.89 -2.01 12.73
CA GLY A 414 -37.89 -1.55 13.70
C GLY A 414 -39.23 -2.28 13.59
N SER A 415 -39.72 -2.49 12.37
CA SER A 415 -40.92 -3.29 12.10
C SER A 415 -40.78 -4.73 12.58
N GLU A 416 -39.63 -5.38 12.33
CA GLU A 416 -39.36 -6.74 12.80
C GLU A 416 -39.27 -6.81 14.34
N ILE A 417 -38.62 -5.84 14.98
CA ILE A 417 -38.53 -5.77 16.45
C ILE A 417 -39.93 -5.64 17.07
N VAL A 418 -40.79 -4.79 16.50
CA VAL A 418 -42.18 -4.62 16.96
C VAL A 418 -42.96 -5.93 16.79
N ASN A 419 -42.86 -6.58 15.63
CA ASN A 419 -43.54 -7.85 15.36
C ASN A 419 -43.10 -8.98 16.31
N LEU A 420 -41.79 -9.16 16.49
CA LEU A 420 -41.26 -10.21 17.36
C LEU A 420 -41.50 -9.91 18.83
N THR A 421 -41.47 -8.64 19.23
CA THR A 421 -41.85 -8.24 20.59
C THR A 421 -43.32 -8.55 20.84
N PHE A 422 -44.20 -8.25 19.87
CA PHE A 422 -45.60 -8.63 19.93
C PHE A 422 -45.76 -10.15 20.07
N ARG A 423 -45.09 -10.92 19.22
CA ARG A 423 -45.09 -12.40 19.26
C ARG A 423 -44.64 -12.95 20.62
N SER A 424 -43.57 -12.41 21.19
CA SER A 424 -43.02 -12.86 22.48
C SER A 424 -43.98 -12.66 23.67
N LYS A 425 -44.93 -11.74 23.54
CA LYS A 425 -45.90 -11.39 24.60
C LYS A 425 -47.33 -11.82 24.25
N TYR A 426 -47.56 -12.36 23.06
CA TYR A 426 -48.89 -12.70 22.61
C TYR A 426 -49.45 -13.90 23.37
N VAL A 427 -50.70 -13.76 23.81
CA VAL A 427 -51.51 -14.87 24.31
C VAL A 427 -52.89 -14.78 23.67
N GLU A 428 -53.44 -15.92 23.29
CA GLU A 428 -54.72 -15.93 22.57
C GLU A 428 -55.94 -15.69 23.47
N ASN A 429 -55.81 -15.87 24.80
CA ASN A 429 -56.87 -15.53 25.73
C ASN A 429 -57.14 -14.01 25.70
N PRO A 430 -58.34 -13.54 25.31
CA PRO A 430 -58.64 -12.11 25.25
C PRO A 430 -58.43 -11.36 26.57
N GLU A 431 -58.65 -12.03 27.72
CA GLU A 431 -58.42 -11.43 29.05
C GLU A 431 -56.93 -11.31 29.42
N GLY A 432 -56.08 -12.11 28.76
CA GLY A 432 -54.63 -12.13 28.93
C GLY A 432 -53.88 -11.30 27.89
N GLN A 433 -54.54 -10.93 26.78
CA GLN A 433 -53.99 -9.98 25.81
C GLN A 433 -53.57 -8.70 26.55
N TRP A 434 -52.64 -7.94 25.98
CA TRP A 434 -52.14 -6.67 26.56
C TRP A 434 -51.18 -6.80 27.76
N GLN A 435 -51.18 -7.93 28.46
CA GLN A 435 -50.28 -8.17 29.58
C GLN A 435 -48.83 -8.29 29.08
N GLY A 436 -48.00 -7.31 29.39
CA GLY A 436 -46.60 -7.24 28.95
C GLY A 436 -46.35 -6.48 27.64
N TYR A 437 -47.39 -5.88 27.03
CA TYR A 437 -47.20 -4.96 25.89
C TYR A 437 -46.57 -3.64 26.31
N MET A 438 -46.80 -3.23 27.55
CA MET A 438 -46.02 -2.18 28.20
C MET A 438 -44.85 -2.80 28.95
N ASP A 439 -43.69 -2.16 28.83
CA ASP A 439 -42.54 -2.52 29.64
C ASP A 439 -42.78 -2.11 31.10
N THR A 440 -42.47 -3.00 32.03
CA THR A 440 -42.47 -2.66 33.47
C THR A 440 -41.38 -1.65 33.82
N ASP A 441 -40.27 -1.66 33.07
CA ASP A 441 -39.26 -0.61 33.15
C ASP A 441 -39.54 0.49 32.10
N THR A 442 -40.04 1.62 32.58
CA THR A 442 -40.36 2.78 31.74
C THR A 442 -39.12 3.45 31.13
N ASN A 443 -37.93 3.29 31.72
CA ASN A 443 -36.69 3.84 31.18
C ASN A 443 -36.17 2.99 30.02
N ARG A 444 -36.31 1.67 30.11
CA ARG A 444 -35.97 0.74 29.02
C ARG A 444 -36.97 0.86 27.86
N ALA A 445 -38.27 0.77 28.17
CA ALA A 445 -39.38 0.85 27.20
C ALA A 445 -39.18 -0.09 26.00
N TRP A 446 -39.03 -1.38 26.28
CA TRP A 446 -38.89 -2.48 25.31
C TRP A 446 -40.18 -3.30 25.09
N GLY A 447 -41.29 -2.84 25.66
CA GLY A 447 -42.61 -3.35 25.32
C GLY A 447 -42.98 -3.03 23.87
N LEU A 448 -44.08 -3.64 23.41
CA LEU A 448 -44.69 -3.34 22.14
C LEU A 448 -44.98 -1.83 21.99
N ASP A 449 -45.46 -1.19 23.06
CA ASP A 449 -45.74 0.26 23.06
C ASP A 449 -44.47 1.09 22.84
N GLY A 450 -43.40 0.74 23.56
CA GLY A 450 -42.14 1.47 23.56
C GLY A 450 -41.43 1.35 22.21
N TRP A 451 -41.33 0.13 21.68
CA TRP A 451 -40.77 -0.09 20.35
C TRP A 451 -41.64 0.53 19.27
N GLY A 452 -42.96 0.33 19.29
CA GLY A 452 -43.87 0.94 18.31
C GLY A 452 -43.72 2.46 18.22
N ARG A 453 -43.57 3.14 19.36
CA ARG A 453 -43.31 4.59 19.40
C ARG A 453 -41.94 4.95 18.86
N LYS A 454 -40.87 4.30 19.35
CA LYS A 454 -39.48 4.59 18.97
C LYS A 454 -39.25 4.40 17.47
N THR A 455 -39.77 3.32 16.91
CA THR A 455 -39.54 2.96 15.51
C THR A 455 -40.34 3.84 14.57
N THR A 456 -41.62 4.10 14.88
CA THR A 456 -42.47 5.00 14.08
C THR A 456 -41.97 6.44 14.10
N GLN A 457 -41.62 6.98 15.28
CA GLN A 457 -41.07 8.33 15.38
C GLN A 457 -39.72 8.44 14.68
N GLY A 458 -38.86 7.43 14.82
CA GLY A 458 -37.59 7.36 14.12
C GLY A 458 -37.75 7.40 12.60
N ALA A 459 -38.66 6.58 12.06
CA ALA A 459 -38.95 6.55 10.62
C ALA A 459 -39.52 7.89 10.12
N LEU A 460 -40.41 8.53 10.90
CA LEU A 460 -40.95 9.85 10.56
C LEU A 460 -39.86 10.93 10.51
N ILE A 461 -38.96 10.96 11.50
CA ILE A 461 -37.86 11.92 11.57
C ILE A 461 -36.89 11.71 10.40
N ASP A 462 -36.50 10.46 10.14
CA ASP A 462 -35.59 10.16 9.02
C ASP A 462 -36.23 10.53 7.67
N TRP A 463 -37.51 10.20 7.47
CA TRP A 463 -38.25 10.56 6.26
C TRP A 463 -38.32 12.09 6.08
N ALA A 464 -38.62 12.83 7.16
CA ALA A 464 -38.69 14.29 7.11
C ALA A 464 -37.33 14.91 6.75
N VAL A 465 -36.25 14.40 7.33
CA VAL A 465 -34.87 14.87 7.08
C VAL A 465 -34.44 14.54 5.66
N ALA A 466 -34.67 13.33 5.18
CA ALA A 466 -34.36 12.95 3.80
C ALA A 466 -35.11 13.82 2.79
N ASN A 467 -36.39 14.12 3.05
CA ASN A 467 -37.15 15.07 2.23
C ASN A 467 -36.61 16.50 2.32
N ALA A 468 -36.15 16.95 3.48
CA ALA A 468 -35.63 18.30 3.67
C ALA A 468 -34.31 18.53 2.90
N VAL A 469 -33.44 17.52 2.86
CA VAL A 469 -32.15 17.56 2.13
C VAL A 469 -32.37 17.44 0.62
N LEU A 470 -33.28 16.58 0.16
CA LEU A 470 -33.49 16.34 -1.27
C LEU A 470 -34.43 17.37 -1.91
N PRO A 471 -34.04 17.98 -3.05
CA PRO A 471 -34.96 18.81 -3.83
C PRO A 471 -36.11 17.96 -4.38
N SER A 472 -37.30 18.53 -4.48
CA SER A 472 -38.49 17.81 -4.98
C SER A 472 -38.33 17.37 -6.44
N LYS A 473 -37.64 18.16 -7.26
CA LYS A 473 -37.31 17.89 -8.66
C LYS A 473 -36.09 18.71 -9.08
N ASP A 474 -35.15 18.08 -9.78
CA ASP A 474 -34.03 18.77 -10.43
C ASP A 474 -34.27 18.87 -11.95
N PRO A 475 -34.61 20.06 -12.48
CA PRO A 475 -34.78 20.27 -13.91
C PRO A 475 -33.47 20.64 -14.64
N SER A 476 -32.40 20.93 -13.90
CA SER A 476 -31.17 21.54 -14.42
C SER A 476 -30.09 20.52 -14.78
N HIS A 477 -30.14 19.33 -14.15
CA HIS A 477 -29.16 18.27 -14.37
C HIS A 477 -29.79 17.01 -15.00
N THR A 478 -28.94 16.16 -15.57
CA THR A 478 -29.31 14.89 -16.21
C THR A 478 -28.31 13.79 -15.86
N GLY A 479 -28.70 12.53 -16.02
CA GLY A 479 -27.83 11.39 -15.70
C GLY A 479 -27.41 11.38 -14.24
N ILE A 480 -26.15 11.04 -13.97
CA ILE A 480 -25.57 10.97 -12.62
C ILE A 480 -25.53 12.30 -11.87
N GLN A 481 -25.77 13.43 -12.55
CA GLN A 481 -25.79 14.74 -11.88
C GLN A 481 -27.17 15.08 -11.32
N LYS A 482 -28.20 14.32 -11.68
CA LYS A 482 -29.57 14.57 -11.25
C LYS A 482 -29.82 13.89 -9.92
N VAL A 483 -29.88 14.68 -8.84
CA VAL A 483 -30.15 14.22 -7.48
C VAL A 483 -31.44 14.86 -6.98
N ASP A 484 -32.53 14.09 -6.95
CA ASP A 484 -33.83 14.55 -6.46
C ASP A 484 -34.68 13.41 -5.87
N ARG A 485 -35.83 13.74 -5.25
CA ARG A 485 -36.74 12.75 -4.64
C ARG A 485 -37.31 11.72 -5.63
N THR A 486 -37.24 11.95 -6.94
CA THR A 486 -37.66 10.96 -7.95
C THR A 486 -36.61 9.89 -8.21
N THR A 487 -35.35 10.17 -7.85
CA THR A 487 -34.22 9.26 -8.01
C THR A 487 -33.92 8.40 -6.78
N VAL A 488 -34.46 8.78 -5.60
CA VAL A 488 -34.28 8.09 -4.31
C VAL A 488 -35.56 7.36 -3.93
N THR A 489 -35.64 6.08 -4.32
CA THR A 489 -36.83 5.22 -4.12
C THR A 489 -37.02 4.80 -2.67
N GLU A 490 -35.94 4.77 -1.90
CA GLU A 490 -35.86 4.36 -0.50
C GLU A 490 -36.73 5.26 0.41
N LEU A 491 -37.06 6.49 -0.03
CA LEU A 491 -38.03 7.37 0.65
C LEU A 491 -39.41 6.72 0.80
N GLN A 492 -39.84 5.93 -0.18
CA GLN A 492 -41.11 5.22 -0.13
C GLN A 492 -41.05 4.04 0.83
N GLU A 493 -39.89 3.38 0.93
CA GLU A 493 -39.68 2.25 1.84
C GLU A 493 -39.72 2.68 3.31
N ILE A 494 -39.14 3.84 3.66
CA ILE A 494 -39.24 4.40 5.02
C ILE A 494 -40.71 4.59 5.40
N ALA A 495 -41.50 5.18 4.51
CA ALA A 495 -42.93 5.43 4.74
C ALA A 495 -43.74 4.13 4.82
N ALA A 496 -43.43 3.15 3.95
CA ALA A 496 -44.08 1.84 3.97
C ALA A 496 -43.83 1.11 5.30
N HIS A 497 -42.59 1.07 5.79
CA HIS A 497 -42.27 0.44 7.07
C HIS A 497 -42.88 1.17 8.27
N ALA A 498 -43.03 2.50 8.22
CA ALA A 498 -43.77 3.23 9.25
C ALA A 498 -45.26 2.82 9.29
N ILE A 499 -45.88 2.59 8.13
CA ILE A 499 -47.25 2.08 8.04
C ILE A 499 -47.31 0.64 8.55
N ASP A 500 -46.35 -0.21 8.22
CA ASP A 500 -46.27 -1.59 8.72
C ASP A 500 -46.20 -1.63 10.24
N ILE A 501 -45.35 -0.78 10.85
CA ILE A 501 -45.24 -0.66 12.30
C ILE A 501 -46.58 -0.23 12.91
N GLN A 502 -47.22 0.79 12.34
CA GLN A 502 -48.52 1.24 12.82
C GLN A 502 -49.56 0.12 12.73
N GLN A 503 -49.59 -0.60 11.61
CA GLN A 503 -50.51 -1.73 11.42
C GLN A 503 -50.28 -2.84 12.44
N GLN A 504 -49.03 -3.13 12.82
CA GLN A 504 -48.74 -4.12 13.87
C GLN A 504 -49.23 -3.68 15.24
N VAL A 505 -49.09 -2.39 15.58
CA VAL A 505 -49.66 -1.84 16.81
C VAL A 505 -51.18 -1.89 16.76
N ASP A 506 -51.80 -1.50 15.65
CA ASP A 506 -53.26 -1.56 15.45
C ASP A 506 -53.79 -3.01 15.52
N ASN A 507 -53.03 -3.98 15.00
CA ASN A 507 -53.37 -5.41 15.08
C ASN A 507 -53.39 -5.88 16.54
N ALA A 508 -52.36 -5.53 17.31
CA ALA A 508 -52.35 -5.81 18.74
C ALA A 508 -53.50 -5.11 19.45
N ASP A 509 -53.81 -3.86 19.06
CA ASP A 509 -54.85 -3.05 19.67
C ASP A 509 -56.27 -3.58 19.39
N THR A 510 -56.44 -4.26 18.27
CA THR A 510 -57.71 -4.86 17.85
C THR A 510 -57.84 -6.34 18.25
N GLY A 511 -56.84 -6.88 18.96
CA GLY A 511 -56.82 -8.27 19.44
C GLY A 511 -56.57 -9.30 18.34
N LEU A 512 -56.03 -8.89 17.18
CA LEU A 512 -55.52 -9.80 16.16
C LEU A 512 -54.25 -10.49 16.66
N ASN A 513 -53.89 -11.61 16.05
CA ASN A 513 -52.66 -12.32 16.38
C ASN A 513 -51.41 -11.70 15.70
N PRO A 514 -50.18 -12.11 16.06
CA PRO A 514 -48.93 -11.55 15.50
C PRO A 514 -48.74 -11.71 14.00
N ILE A 515 -49.51 -12.59 13.36
CA ILE A 515 -49.52 -12.79 11.90
C ILE A 515 -50.65 -12.01 11.20
N GLY A 516 -51.40 -11.17 11.93
CA GLY A 516 -52.40 -10.25 11.40
C GLY A 516 -53.79 -10.85 11.19
N LEU A 517 -54.12 -11.96 11.86
CA LEU A 517 -55.38 -12.69 11.70
C LEU A 517 -56.19 -12.68 12.99
N ALA A 518 -57.52 -12.67 12.87
CA ALA A 518 -58.41 -12.81 14.02
C ALA A 518 -58.29 -14.24 14.60
N PRO A 519 -58.36 -14.41 15.94
CA PRO A 519 -58.36 -15.73 16.57
C PRO A 519 -59.43 -16.66 15.99
N ASP A 520 -60.62 -16.13 15.69
CA ASP A 520 -61.76 -16.86 15.13
C ASP A 520 -61.81 -16.88 13.60
N VAL A 521 -60.71 -16.54 12.91
CA VAL A 521 -60.69 -16.57 11.45
C VAL A 521 -60.90 -17.99 10.94
N VAL A 522 -61.82 -18.12 9.97
CA VAL A 522 -61.93 -19.31 9.12
C VAL A 522 -61.74 -18.83 7.68
N PRO A 523 -60.67 -19.25 6.98
CA PRO A 523 -60.47 -18.86 5.59
C PRO A 523 -61.62 -19.41 4.74
N PHE A 524 -62.06 -18.68 3.71
CA PHE A 524 -63.07 -19.16 2.75
C PHE A 524 -62.60 -18.87 1.31
N ASP A 525 -61.33 -19.17 1.03
CA ASP A 525 -60.74 -19.16 -0.31
C ASP A 525 -60.85 -20.57 -0.91
N ILE A 526 -62.07 -20.96 -1.25
CA ILE A 526 -62.41 -22.30 -1.74
C ILE A 526 -62.82 -22.20 -3.19
N ASP A 527 -62.27 -23.06 -4.04
CA ASP A 527 -62.80 -23.30 -5.38
C ASP A 527 -63.99 -24.27 -5.28
N PRO A 528 -65.23 -23.81 -5.50
CA PRO A 528 -66.41 -24.67 -5.38
C PRO A 528 -66.41 -25.79 -6.42
N ALA A 529 -65.73 -25.61 -7.56
CA ALA A 529 -65.64 -26.64 -8.60
C ALA A 529 -64.89 -27.88 -8.11
N LEU A 530 -63.94 -27.71 -7.20
CA LEU A 530 -63.17 -28.80 -6.58
C LEU A 530 -63.90 -29.46 -5.40
N MET A 531 -65.02 -28.92 -4.93
CA MET A 531 -65.82 -29.51 -3.85
C MET A 531 -66.88 -30.52 -4.34
N TYR A 532 -67.19 -30.56 -5.64
CA TYR A 532 -68.20 -31.45 -6.18
C TYR A 532 -67.76 -32.93 -6.13
N ILE A 533 -68.70 -33.81 -5.75
CA ILE A 533 -68.49 -35.25 -5.57
C ILE A 533 -67.96 -35.88 -6.87
N GLY A 534 -66.72 -36.39 -6.83
CA GLY A 534 -65.99 -36.99 -7.96
C GLY A 534 -64.58 -37.42 -7.58
N ILE A 535 -63.80 -37.98 -8.52
CA ILE A 535 -62.46 -38.57 -8.27
C ILE A 535 -61.40 -37.53 -7.86
N PHE A 536 -61.64 -36.24 -8.14
CA PHE A 536 -60.72 -35.13 -7.84
C PHE A 536 -61.26 -34.16 -6.78
N ALA A 537 -62.25 -34.56 -5.99
CA ALA A 537 -62.82 -33.71 -4.95
C ALA A 537 -61.76 -33.38 -3.87
N LYS A 538 -61.66 -32.10 -3.48
CA LYS A 538 -60.80 -31.62 -2.40
C LYS A 538 -61.63 -30.89 -1.35
N THR A 539 -61.43 -31.25 -0.10
CA THR A 539 -61.95 -30.57 1.10
C THR A 539 -61.45 -29.12 1.18
N HIS A 540 -62.08 -28.31 2.02
CA HIS A 540 -61.64 -26.94 2.27
C HIS A 540 -60.21 -26.95 2.86
N PHE A 541 -59.93 -27.84 3.83
CA PHE A 541 -58.58 -28.02 4.36
C PHE A 541 -57.56 -28.35 3.28
N GLU A 542 -57.83 -29.35 2.42
CA GLU A 542 -56.87 -29.78 1.39
C GLU A 542 -56.54 -28.66 0.38
N GLN A 543 -57.51 -27.79 0.08
CA GLN A 543 -57.29 -26.66 -0.81
C GLN A 543 -56.41 -25.57 -0.16
N VAL A 544 -56.65 -25.23 1.10
CA VAL A 544 -55.83 -24.24 1.82
C VAL A 544 -54.44 -24.81 2.15
N SER A 545 -54.36 -26.07 2.58
CA SER A 545 -53.11 -26.79 2.81
C SER A 545 -52.24 -26.87 1.54
N SER A 546 -52.84 -27.09 0.37
CA SER A 546 -52.10 -27.10 -0.90
C SER A 546 -51.49 -25.73 -1.23
N ARG A 547 -52.16 -24.62 -0.87
CA ARG A 547 -51.62 -23.27 -0.99
C ARG A 547 -50.49 -23.04 0.02
N ALA A 548 -50.69 -23.47 1.27
CA ALA A 548 -49.66 -23.39 2.31
C ALA A 548 -48.38 -24.13 1.90
N GLU A 549 -48.51 -25.35 1.36
CA GLU A 549 -47.38 -26.12 0.83
C GLU A 549 -46.67 -25.39 -0.32
N LYS A 550 -47.43 -24.75 -1.22
CA LYS A 550 -46.85 -23.97 -2.33
C LYS A 550 -46.07 -22.75 -1.83
N THR A 551 -46.62 -22.00 -0.88
CA THR A 551 -45.96 -20.84 -0.29
C THR A 551 -44.72 -21.25 0.49
N LEU A 552 -44.79 -22.35 1.25
CA LEU A 552 -43.64 -22.92 1.96
C LEU A 552 -42.54 -23.37 0.99
N LYS A 553 -42.89 -24.01 -0.14
CA LYS A 553 -41.92 -24.37 -1.19
C LYS A 553 -41.24 -23.14 -1.80
N ASN A 554 -41.97 -22.04 -1.98
CA ASN A 554 -41.38 -20.78 -2.45
C ASN A 554 -40.41 -20.21 -1.41
N ALA A 555 -40.80 -20.18 -0.13
CA ALA A 555 -39.92 -19.73 0.95
C ALA A 555 -38.65 -20.59 1.04
N LEU A 556 -38.79 -21.92 0.97
CA LEU A 556 -37.67 -22.86 0.95
C LEU A 556 -36.72 -22.60 -0.23
N ALA A 557 -37.24 -22.37 -1.44
CA ALA A 557 -36.39 -22.07 -2.60
C ALA A 557 -35.58 -20.78 -2.42
N VAL A 558 -36.15 -19.75 -1.78
CA VAL A 558 -35.42 -18.51 -1.45
C VAL A 558 -34.37 -18.76 -0.36
N PHE A 559 -34.71 -19.58 0.65
CA PHE A 559 -33.78 -19.97 1.71
C PHE A 559 -32.60 -20.80 1.20
N ASP A 560 -32.84 -21.75 0.30
CA ASP A 560 -31.80 -22.57 -0.32
C ASP A 560 -30.82 -21.71 -1.12
N HIS A 561 -31.32 -20.69 -1.82
CA HIS A 561 -30.49 -19.71 -2.51
C HIS A 561 -29.64 -18.89 -1.52
N ALA A 562 -30.24 -18.41 -0.42
CA ALA A 562 -29.49 -17.71 0.64
C ALA A 562 -28.42 -18.62 1.29
N SER A 563 -28.74 -19.90 1.48
CA SER A 563 -27.83 -20.91 2.02
C SER A 563 -26.65 -21.20 1.07
N ASP A 564 -26.86 -21.24 -0.25
CA ASP A 564 -25.75 -21.35 -1.23
C ASP A 564 -24.81 -20.14 -1.14
N LEU A 565 -25.34 -18.93 -0.99
CA LEU A 565 -24.53 -17.72 -0.80
C LEU A 565 -23.73 -17.76 0.50
N LYS A 566 -24.33 -18.20 1.63
CA LYS A 566 -23.62 -18.43 2.90
C LYS A 566 -22.45 -19.40 2.71
N ASN A 567 -22.67 -20.49 1.98
CA ASN A 567 -21.63 -21.47 1.67
C ASN A 567 -20.51 -20.89 0.78
N ARG A 568 -20.82 -19.97 -0.14
CA ARG A 568 -19.81 -19.27 -0.95
C ARG A 568 -18.95 -18.34 -0.11
N ILE A 569 -19.52 -17.59 0.82
CA ILE A 569 -18.76 -16.76 1.79
C ILE A 569 -17.78 -17.63 2.57
N ARG A 570 -18.23 -18.80 3.05
CA ARG A 570 -17.35 -19.77 3.74
C ARG A 570 -16.23 -20.31 2.86
N LYS A 571 -16.51 -20.59 1.58
CA LYS A 571 -15.47 -21.00 0.61
C LYS A 571 -14.42 -19.92 0.41
N VAL A 572 -14.83 -18.64 0.33
CA VAL A 572 -13.91 -17.50 0.26
C VAL A 572 -13.06 -17.41 1.54
N ALA A 573 -13.68 -17.53 2.72
CA ALA A 573 -12.97 -17.51 4.00
C ALA A 573 -11.95 -18.66 4.13
N SER A 574 -12.33 -19.89 3.78
CA SER A 574 -11.42 -21.05 3.77
C SER A 574 -10.26 -20.84 2.79
N SER A 575 -10.54 -20.36 1.58
CA SER A 575 -9.51 -20.07 0.57
C SER A 575 -8.54 -18.97 1.04
N ALA A 576 -9.07 -17.95 1.73
CA ALA A 576 -8.28 -16.87 2.31
C ALA A 576 -7.36 -17.37 3.43
N LYS A 577 -7.84 -18.30 4.27
CA LYS A 577 -7.04 -18.94 5.32
C LYS A 577 -5.87 -19.72 4.72
N ASP A 578 -6.14 -20.63 3.79
CA ASP A 578 -5.10 -21.42 3.11
C ASP A 578 -4.08 -20.52 2.39
N PHE A 579 -4.56 -19.42 1.80
CA PHE A 579 -3.70 -18.44 1.15
C PHE A 579 -2.83 -17.69 2.17
N ASN A 580 -3.38 -17.25 3.31
CA ASN A 580 -2.62 -16.60 4.38
C ASN A 580 -1.48 -17.48 4.91
N GLU A 581 -1.75 -18.77 5.13
CA GLU A 581 -0.73 -19.71 5.60
C GLU A 581 0.43 -19.83 4.59
N LYS A 582 0.11 -19.95 3.30
CA LYS A 582 1.10 -19.96 2.20
C LYS A 582 1.90 -18.65 2.14
N VAL A 583 1.24 -17.51 2.30
CA VAL A 583 1.90 -16.19 2.30
C VAL A 583 2.91 -16.07 3.44
N ILE A 584 2.53 -16.51 4.64
CA ILE A 584 3.40 -16.44 5.81
C ILE A 584 4.57 -17.42 5.70
N GLN A 585 4.36 -18.61 5.12
CA GLN A 585 5.47 -19.53 4.85
C GLN A 585 6.45 -18.94 3.82
N GLN A 586 5.92 -18.45 2.69
CA GLN A 586 6.74 -17.90 1.61
C GLN A 586 7.50 -16.65 2.03
N ASP A 587 6.91 -15.78 2.84
CA ASP A 587 7.61 -14.59 3.35
C ASP A 587 8.69 -14.93 4.37
N ARG A 588 8.44 -15.91 5.26
CA ARG A 588 9.49 -16.44 6.14
C ARG A 588 10.66 -16.97 5.33
N ASP A 589 10.40 -17.72 4.25
CA ASP A 589 11.45 -18.22 3.36
C ASP A 589 12.23 -17.10 2.67
N TYR A 590 11.55 -16.05 2.16
CA TYR A 590 12.22 -14.89 1.59
C TYR A 590 13.09 -14.16 2.62
N ARG A 591 12.56 -13.90 3.83
CA ARG A 591 13.30 -13.26 4.92
C ARG A 591 14.53 -14.08 5.30
N ASN A 592 14.40 -15.40 5.45
CA ASN A 592 15.51 -16.29 5.79
C ASN A 592 16.60 -16.28 4.70
N LYS A 593 16.24 -16.41 3.42
CA LYS A 593 17.19 -16.34 2.31
C LYS A 593 17.88 -14.98 2.21
N LEU A 594 17.16 -13.89 2.46
CA LEU A 594 17.76 -12.56 2.51
C LEU A 594 18.72 -12.41 3.71
N ILE A 595 18.41 -13.00 4.87
CA ILE A 595 19.33 -13.03 6.02
C ILE A 595 20.58 -13.85 5.70
N GLU A 596 20.45 -14.99 5.00
CA GLU A 596 21.59 -15.79 4.56
C GLU A 596 22.52 -15.01 3.62
N ILE A 597 21.96 -14.16 2.75
CA ILE A 597 22.74 -13.37 1.78
C ILE A 597 23.30 -12.09 2.42
N LEU A 598 22.46 -11.27 3.07
CA LEU A 598 22.80 -9.93 3.56
C LEU A 598 23.22 -9.88 5.04
N GLY A 599 22.93 -10.92 5.81
CA GLY A 599 23.13 -10.95 7.25
C GLY A 599 22.03 -10.23 8.04
N THR A 600 22.11 -10.29 9.36
CA THR A 600 21.27 -9.50 10.28
C THR A 600 21.89 -8.15 10.59
N PRO A 601 21.12 -7.09 10.88
CA PRO A 601 21.66 -5.81 11.34
C PRO A 601 22.52 -5.91 12.60
N TYR A 602 23.32 -4.87 12.84
CA TYR A 602 24.07 -4.69 14.08
C TYR A 602 23.14 -4.39 15.27
N GLU A 603 23.40 -5.00 16.43
CA GLU A 603 22.55 -4.82 17.62
C GLU A 603 22.46 -3.35 18.08
N GLY A 604 23.57 -2.60 17.99
CA GLY A 604 23.60 -1.17 18.34
C GLY A 604 22.82 -0.25 17.38
N GLN A 605 22.30 -0.79 16.27
CA GLN A 605 21.48 -0.11 15.26
C GLN A 605 19.99 -0.49 15.33
N ILE A 606 19.59 -1.26 16.35
CA ILE A 606 18.20 -1.64 16.62
C ILE A 606 17.72 -0.88 17.87
N GLY A 607 16.63 -0.12 17.76
CA GLY A 607 16.03 0.59 18.90
C GLY A 607 15.45 1.96 18.56
N SER A 608 14.92 2.66 19.57
CA SER A 608 14.36 4.00 19.39
C SER A 608 15.42 5.00 18.92
N GLY A 609 15.12 5.76 17.87
CA GLY A 609 16.06 6.70 17.25
C GLY A 609 17.22 6.06 16.49
N LYS A 610 17.15 4.75 16.20
CA LYS A 610 18.13 4.01 15.39
C LYS A 610 17.56 3.67 14.01
N LEU A 611 18.41 3.12 13.14
CA LEU A 611 18.04 2.79 11.76
C LEU A 611 16.95 1.70 11.69
N TYR A 612 17.01 0.72 12.59
CA TYR A 612 16.01 -0.34 12.69
C TYR A 612 15.15 -0.15 13.95
N PRO A 613 13.82 -0.36 13.85
CA PRO A 613 12.93 -0.21 15.00
C PRO A 613 13.22 -1.27 16.07
N ALA A 614 12.83 -1.00 17.31
CA ALA A 614 12.99 -1.94 18.41
C ALA A 614 12.34 -3.31 18.09
N GLY A 615 13.05 -4.41 18.34
CA GLY A 615 12.56 -5.76 18.08
C GLY A 615 12.71 -6.27 16.63
N TYR A 616 13.39 -5.51 15.76
CA TYR A 616 13.65 -5.93 14.38
C TYR A 616 14.43 -7.26 14.29
N LYS A 617 13.94 -8.20 13.46
CA LYS A 617 14.52 -9.55 13.26
C LYS A 617 14.77 -9.89 11.78
N GLY A 618 14.70 -8.91 10.88
CA GLY A 618 14.86 -9.09 9.44
C GLY A 618 16.32 -9.00 8.96
N PRO A 619 16.53 -9.05 7.62
CA PRO A 619 17.85 -8.89 7.01
C PRO A 619 18.34 -7.43 7.06
N ASP A 620 19.66 -7.24 6.92
CA ASP A 620 20.26 -5.92 6.83
C ASP A 620 20.15 -5.33 5.41
N TYR A 621 19.17 -4.47 5.18
CA TYR A 621 19.01 -3.76 3.91
C TYR A 621 19.94 -2.56 3.71
N TYR A 622 20.52 -1.99 4.76
CA TYR A 622 21.15 -0.67 4.69
C TYR A 622 22.65 -0.67 5.01
N LEU A 623 23.05 -1.48 5.99
CA LEU A 623 24.42 -1.55 6.50
C LEU A 623 25.15 -2.83 6.05
N TYR A 624 24.59 -3.59 5.09
CA TYR A 624 25.17 -4.87 4.65
C TYR A 624 26.62 -4.75 4.13
N ASN A 625 27.03 -3.57 3.67
CA ASN A 625 28.39 -3.28 3.19
C ASN A 625 29.44 -3.12 4.30
N TYR A 626 29.05 -3.23 5.57
CA TYR A 626 29.95 -3.09 6.71
C TYR A 626 30.40 -4.45 7.26
N ILE A 627 31.69 -4.58 7.56
CA ILE A 627 32.32 -5.76 8.17
C ILE A 627 32.75 -5.53 9.64
N ASP A 628 32.78 -6.61 10.42
CA ASP A 628 33.15 -6.59 11.84
C ASP A 628 34.66 -6.38 12.06
N VAL A 629 35.02 -5.53 13.03
CA VAL A 629 36.41 -5.13 13.34
C VAL A 629 37.28 -6.30 13.85
N ASN A 630 36.67 -7.33 14.46
CA ASN A 630 37.41 -8.40 15.14
C ASN A 630 37.91 -9.52 14.23
N ASN A 631 37.48 -9.58 12.97
CA ASN A 631 37.82 -10.68 12.04
C ASN A 631 39.14 -10.45 11.26
N LEU A 632 39.85 -9.35 11.51
CA LEU A 632 41.06 -8.96 10.77
C LEU A 632 42.20 -8.60 11.74
N THR A 633 42.71 -9.57 12.48
CA THR A 633 43.72 -9.38 13.54
C THR A 633 45.18 -9.27 13.05
N GLY A 634 45.43 -8.81 11.81
CA GLY A 634 46.80 -8.79 11.25
C GLY A 634 47.19 -7.60 10.38
N VAL A 635 46.29 -6.68 10.04
CA VAL A 635 46.58 -5.58 9.10
C VAL A 635 45.99 -4.30 9.66
N ASN A 636 46.83 -3.31 9.95
CA ASN A 636 46.43 -2.00 10.45
C ASN A 636 45.70 -1.22 9.35
N MET A 637 44.42 -1.52 9.14
CA MET A 637 43.53 -0.66 8.38
C MET A 637 43.24 0.61 9.20
N PRO A 638 43.19 1.81 8.57
CA PRO A 638 42.91 3.04 9.29
C PRO A 638 41.53 2.98 9.96
N PRO A 639 41.39 3.39 11.23
CA PRO A 639 40.08 3.53 11.87
C PRO A 639 39.20 4.52 11.09
N PRO A 640 37.86 4.41 11.15
CA PRO A 640 36.97 5.34 10.47
C PRO A 640 37.27 6.78 10.90
N SER A 641 37.65 7.62 9.93
CA SER A 641 38.15 8.97 10.18
C SER A 641 37.08 10.05 9.95
N THR A 642 36.01 9.72 9.23
CA THR A 642 34.94 10.65 8.84
C THR A 642 33.56 9.96 8.81
N THR A 643 32.48 10.74 8.98
CA THR A 643 31.09 10.24 8.85
C THR A 643 30.39 10.98 7.72
N MET A 644 29.82 10.26 6.78
CA MET A 644 28.87 10.78 5.79
C MET A 644 27.45 10.65 6.33
N THR A 645 26.61 11.65 6.12
CA THR A 645 25.17 11.54 6.43
C THR A 645 24.44 11.33 5.12
N GLY A 646 23.87 10.15 4.94
CA GLY A 646 22.97 9.85 3.82
C GLY A 646 21.55 10.23 4.21
N PHE A 647 20.81 10.84 3.28
CA PHE A 647 19.40 11.18 3.45
C PHE A 647 18.56 10.19 2.63
N PHE A 648 17.78 9.35 3.30
CA PHE A 648 16.90 8.40 2.63
C PHE A 648 15.49 8.97 2.52
N GLN A 649 14.98 9.02 1.30
CA GLN A 649 13.56 9.24 1.02
C GLN A 649 12.94 7.92 0.55
N PRO A 650 11.68 7.63 0.90
CA PRO A 650 10.92 6.63 0.17
C PRO A 650 10.70 7.18 -1.25
N VAL A 651 11.09 6.41 -2.28
CA VAL A 651 10.78 6.76 -3.68
C VAL A 651 10.31 5.51 -4.41
N ASP A 652 9.14 5.66 -5.02
CA ASP A 652 8.50 4.76 -5.96
C ASP A 652 9.46 4.13 -6.98
N GLY A 653 9.56 2.80 -6.93
CA GLY A 653 9.73 1.98 -8.13
C GLY A 653 11.07 2.01 -8.85
N VAL A 654 12.00 2.88 -8.47
CA VAL A 654 13.39 2.88 -8.96
C VAL A 654 14.31 2.99 -7.76
N THR A 655 15.13 1.98 -7.51
CA THR A 655 16.33 2.13 -6.68
C THR A 655 17.31 3.05 -7.41
N ASN A 656 17.01 4.35 -7.44
CA ASN A 656 18.03 5.36 -7.63
C ASN A 656 18.51 5.71 -6.23
N VAL A 657 19.53 4.97 -5.79
CA VAL A 657 20.50 5.61 -4.93
C VAL A 657 21.08 6.73 -5.78
N SER A 658 20.66 7.98 -5.54
CA SER A 658 21.28 9.15 -6.15
C SER A 658 22.68 9.29 -5.56
N TYR A 659 23.62 8.46 -6.04
CA TYR A 659 25.02 8.81 -6.01
C TYR A 659 25.22 9.79 -7.16
N THR A 660 25.13 11.10 -6.87
CA THR A 660 25.85 12.05 -7.72
C THR A 660 27.33 11.76 -7.48
N ALA A 661 27.91 10.89 -8.31
CA ALA A 661 29.35 10.74 -8.44
C ALA A 661 29.90 12.02 -9.09
N GLY A 662 29.92 13.11 -8.31
CA GLY A 662 30.82 14.23 -8.55
C GLY A 662 32.21 13.74 -8.18
N GLY A 663 33.16 13.88 -9.11
CA GLY A 663 34.56 13.50 -8.91
C GLY A 663 35.10 14.00 -7.56
N ALA A 664 36.13 13.33 -7.07
CA ALA A 664 36.70 13.39 -5.71
C ALA A 664 37.05 14.79 -5.13
N GLY A 665 36.74 15.90 -5.79
CA GLY A 665 36.70 17.25 -5.22
C GLY A 665 35.35 17.67 -4.60
N ALA A 666 34.29 16.86 -4.67
CA ALA A 666 32.95 17.22 -4.16
C ALA A 666 32.64 16.73 -2.73
N TYR A 667 33.54 15.98 -2.08
CA TYR A 667 33.32 15.44 -0.73
C TYR A 667 33.34 16.47 0.41
N THR A 668 33.58 17.75 0.11
CA THR A 668 33.65 18.81 1.13
C THR A 668 32.65 19.95 0.95
N SER A 669 31.80 19.96 -0.08
CA SER A 669 30.79 21.02 -0.21
C SER A 669 29.60 20.63 -1.10
N THR A 670 28.77 19.70 -0.66
CA THR A 670 27.34 19.79 -0.96
C THR A 670 26.68 20.43 0.24
N ASP A 671 26.34 21.71 0.09
CA ASP A 671 25.46 22.38 1.02
C ASP A 671 24.07 21.72 0.93
N PHE A 672 23.74 20.93 1.94
CA PHE A 672 22.44 20.28 2.09
C PHE A 672 21.43 21.15 2.85
N SER A 673 21.70 22.45 3.02
CA SER A 673 20.79 23.41 3.67
C SER A 673 19.37 23.42 3.11
N GLY A 674 19.16 22.96 1.87
CA GLY A 674 17.84 22.84 1.24
C GLY A 674 17.09 21.50 1.43
N ILE A 675 17.69 20.47 2.05
CA ILE A 675 17.02 19.17 2.30
C ILE A 675 16.31 19.13 3.66
N ALA A 676 16.56 20.14 4.52
CA ALA A 676 16.00 20.23 5.87
C ALA A 676 14.45 20.27 5.91
N ASP A 677 13.79 20.59 4.79
CA ASP A 677 12.33 20.71 4.71
C ASP A 677 11.62 19.48 4.13
N THR A 678 12.35 18.41 3.80
CA THR A 678 11.75 17.13 3.35
C THR A 678 11.94 16.03 4.40
N PRO A 679 10.95 15.14 4.62
CA PRO A 679 11.05 14.07 5.60
C PRO A 679 12.00 12.97 5.10
N ALA A 680 13.30 13.23 5.14
CA ALA A 680 14.34 12.27 4.81
C ALA A 680 15.01 11.77 6.10
N ILE A 681 15.17 10.45 6.24
CA ILE A 681 15.88 9.88 7.38
C ILE A 681 17.37 10.13 7.18
N ALA A 682 17.96 10.93 8.07
CA ALA A 682 19.39 11.18 8.11
C ALA A 682 20.11 10.01 8.79
N VAL A 683 20.83 9.20 8.01
CA VAL A 683 21.58 8.04 8.48
C VAL A 683 23.07 8.33 8.38
N LYS A 684 23.77 8.16 9.50
CA LYS A 684 25.22 8.38 9.55
C LYS A 684 25.96 7.10 9.14
N PHE A 685 26.67 7.18 8.03
CA PHE A 685 27.57 6.17 7.49
C PHE A 685 29.02 6.54 7.85
N PRO A 686 29.67 5.82 8.76
CA PRO A 686 31.09 5.98 9.01
C PRO A 686 31.89 5.49 7.79
N ILE A 687 32.71 6.37 7.24
CA ILE A 687 33.56 6.07 6.09
C ILE A 687 34.98 5.79 6.60
N THR A 688 35.54 4.67 6.15
CA THR A 688 36.97 4.37 6.25
C THR A 688 37.67 4.93 5.03
N ALA A 689 38.80 5.61 5.23
CA ALA A 689 39.37 6.53 4.24
C ALA A 689 39.80 5.89 2.91
N GLU A 690 39.91 4.56 2.75
CA GLU A 690 40.70 4.02 1.62
C GLU A 690 40.46 2.52 1.24
N GLY A 691 39.23 1.96 1.30
CA GLY A 691 39.04 0.55 0.89
C GLY A 691 37.61 0.11 0.52
N TYR A 692 37.49 -1.11 -0.03
CA TYR A 692 36.25 -1.68 -0.60
C TYR A 692 35.11 -1.98 0.38
N SER A 693 35.40 -2.09 1.68
CA SER A 693 34.40 -2.37 2.71
C SER A 693 34.50 -1.37 3.84
N PHE A 694 33.36 -0.91 4.34
CA PHE A 694 33.33 -0.05 5.50
C PHE A 694 33.52 -0.87 6.78
N GLN A 695 34.29 -0.35 7.74
CA GLN A 695 34.36 -0.98 9.06
C GLN A 695 33.23 -0.48 9.96
N ALA A 696 32.52 -1.42 10.59
CA ALA A 696 31.53 -1.06 11.58
C ALA A 696 32.21 -0.44 12.81
N PRO A 697 31.74 0.71 13.33
CA PRO A 697 32.19 1.23 14.62
C PRO A 697 32.02 0.20 15.73
N GLN A 698 32.96 0.16 16.68
CA GLN A 698 32.85 -0.71 17.86
C GLN A 698 31.54 -0.50 18.64
N THR A 699 30.97 0.71 18.60
CA THR A 699 29.69 1.04 19.25
C THR A 699 28.48 0.34 18.64
N TRP A 700 28.58 -0.22 17.44
CA TRP A 700 27.50 -0.97 16.80
C TRP A 700 27.39 -2.41 17.31
N GLY A 701 28.44 -2.91 17.98
CA GLY A 701 28.53 -4.30 18.42
C GLY A 701 28.78 -5.25 17.25
N ILE A 702 28.43 -6.52 17.44
CA ILE A 702 28.57 -7.58 16.42
C ILE A 702 27.20 -7.92 15.82
N ARG A 703 27.21 -8.47 14.60
CA ARG A 703 26.00 -9.05 14.00
C ARG A 703 25.67 -10.38 14.65
N ARG A 704 24.38 -10.67 14.81
CA ARG A 704 23.91 -11.98 15.26
C ARG A 704 24.20 -13.09 14.25
N ALA A 705 24.04 -12.81 12.95
CA ALA A 705 24.37 -13.71 11.86
C ALA A 705 24.97 -12.93 10.67
N PRO A 706 26.26 -13.13 10.34
CA PRO A 706 26.86 -12.57 9.12
C PRO A 706 26.40 -13.35 7.88
N GLY A 707 26.04 -12.64 6.82
CA GLY A 707 25.61 -13.19 5.54
C GLY A 707 26.74 -13.52 4.57
N GLU A 708 26.39 -14.10 3.44
CA GLU A 708 27.27 -14.40 2.30
C GLU A 708 28.02 -13.14 1.81
N ILE A 709 27.35 -11.98 1.83
CA ILE A 709 27.94 -10.73 1.36
C ILE A 709 29.06 -10.24 2.28
N GLN A 710 28.96 -10.42 3.60
CA GLN A 710 30.06 -10.03 4.51
C GLN A 710 31.27 -10.95 4.34
N LYS A 711 31.07 -12.25 4.06
CA LYS A 711 32.18 -13.17 3.78
C LYS A 711 32.93 -12.77 2.51
N THR A 712 32.20 -12.49 1.43
CA THR A 712 32.81 -12.05 0.16
C THR A 712 33.49 -10.69 0.28
N LEU A 713 32.95 -9.75 1.08
CA LEU A 713 33.62 -8.49 1.39
C LEU A 713 34.92 -8.69 2.17
N VAL A 714 34.95 -9.58 3.16
CA VAL A 714 36.18 -9.92 3.89
C VAL A 714 37.24 -10.51 2.95
N ASP A 715 36.85 -11.42 2.06
CA ASP A 715 37.77 -12.00 1.07
C ASP A 715 38.26 -10.96 0.06
N LEU A 716 37.43 -9.97 -0.29
CA LEU A 716 37.79 -8.87 -1.17
C LEU A 716 38.88 -7.99 -0.55
N VAL A 717 38.72 -7.62 0.73
CA VAL A 717 39.72 -6.87 1.49
C VAL A 717 41.04 -7.63 1.61
N LYS A 718 40.98 -8.96 1.85
CA LYS A 718 42.18 -9.80 1.87
C LYS A 718 42.88 -9.82 0.51
N GLY A 719 42.12 -10.00 -0.57
CA GLY A 719 42.66 -10.01 -1.94
C GLY A 719 43.30 -8.67 -2.32
N GLU A 720 42.71 -7.56 -1.91
CA GLU A 720 43.28 -6.21 -2.10
C GLU A 720 44.61 -6.07 -1.36
N THR A 721 44.63 -6.46 -0.09
CA THR A 721 45.85 -6.41 0.74
C THR A 721 46.97 -7.27 0.14
N GLU A 722 46.65 -8.48 -0.31
CA GLU A 722 47.63 -9.36 -0.96
C GLU A 722 48.18 -8.78 -2.28
N LEU A 723 47.36 -8.07 -3.05
CA LEU A 723 47.81 -7.37 -4.26
C LEU A 723 48.71 -6.17 -3.90
N GLN A 724 48.35 -5.40 -2.88
CA GLN A 724 49.18 -4.29 -2.38
C GLN A 724 50.55 -4.78 -1.90
N LEU A 725 50.59 -5.89 -1.14
CA LEU A 725 51.84 -6.51 -0.72
C LEU A 725 52.68 -6.98 -1.91
N ALA A 726 52.08 -7.65 -2.90
CA ALA A 726 52.78 -8.08 -4.10
C ALA A 726 53.32 -6.88 -4.93
N LEU A 727 52.58 -5.77 -4.98
CA LEU A 727 53.01 -4.54 -5.64
C LEU A 727 54.16 -3.86 -4.88
N ALA A 728 54.12 -3.81 -3.55
CA ALA A 728 55.18 -3.27 -2.72
C ALA A 728 56.47 -4.09 -2.86
N ASP A 729 56.35 -5.42 -2.83
CA ASP A 729 57.46 -6.36 -3.00
C ASP A 729 58.13 -6.27 -4.39
N TYR A 730 57.35 -5.93 -5.41
CA TYR A 730 57.86 -5.71 -6.76
C TYR A 730 58.45 -4.31 -6.92
N ALA A 731 57.82 -3.28 -6.36
CA ALA A 731 58.36 -1.92 -6.33
C ALA A 731 59.71 -1.86 -5.59
N GLY A 732 59.85 -2.60 -4.49
CA GLY A 732 61.11 -2.78 -3.78
C GLY A 732 62.19 -3.41 -4.66
N LEU A 733 61.87 -4.49 -5.41
CA LEU A 733 62.81 -5.08 -6.37
C LEU A 733 63.27 -4.07 -7.44
N ILE A 734 62.34 -3.31 -8.01
CA ILE A 734 62.67 -2.30 -9.03
C ILE A 734 63.51 -1.16 -8.44
N ALA A 735 63.25 -0.75 -7.20
CA ALA A 735 64.07 0.22 -6.49
C ALA A 735 65.48 -0.30 -6.23
N ASP A 736 65.63 -1.56 -5.81
CA ASP A 736 66.93 -2.20 -5.59
C ASP A 736 67.75 -2.30 -6.88
N ILE A 737 67.10 -2.68 -8.00
CA ILE A 737 67.72 -2.70 -9.34
C ILE A 737 68.19 -1.29 -9.72
N LYS A 738 67.36 -0.27 -9.50
CA LYS A 738 67.70 1.13 -9.77
C LYS A 738 68.90 1.60 -8.95
N ILE A 739 68.90 1.35 -7.64
CA ILE A 739 70.00 1.75 -6.74
C ILE A 739 71.30 1.05 -7.16
N ALA A 740 71.26 -0.25 -7.45
CA ALA A 740 72.42 -0.99 -7.92
C ALA A 740 72.98 -0.40 -9.23
N PHE A 741 72.10 0.02 -10.14
CA PHE A 741 72.47 0.64 -11.40
C PHE A 741 72.98 2.09 -11.25
N ASP A 742 72.37 2.91 -10.39
CA ASP A 742 72.80 4.27 -10.08
C ASP A 742 74.21 4.28 -9.46
N VAL A 743 74.50 3.32 -8.56
CA VAL A 743 75.84 3.12 -7.98
C VAL A 743 76.87 2.76 -9.04
N LEU A 744 76.51 1.85 -9.96
CA LEU A 744 77.35 1.46 -11.09
C LEU A 744 77.64 2.66 -12.01
N SER A 745 76.62 3.45 -12.33
CA SER A 745 76.71 4.65 -13.20
C SER A 745 77.54 5.78 -12.57
N ALA A 746 77.33 6.09 -11.29
CA ALA A 746 78.05 7.14 -10.57
C ALA A 746 79.56 6.84 -10.43
N ARG A 747 79.93 5.58 -10.21
CA ARG A 747 81.35 5.15 -10.19
C ARG A 747 81.99 5.21 -11.57
N HIS A 748 81.24 4.90 -12.63
CA HIS A 748 81.74 5.02 -13.99
C HIS A 748 81.95 6.49 -14.41
N GLN A 749 81.12 7.42 -13.92
CA GLN A 749 81.32 8.86 -14.09
C GLN A 749 82.58 9.40 -13.41
N LEU A 750 83.00 8.80 -12.28
CA LEU A 750 84.21 9.19 -11.54
C LEU A 750 85.52 8.79 -12.25
N ASN A 751 85.46 7.85 -13.20
CA ASN A 751 86.60 7.42 -14.02
C ASN A 751 86.67 8.16 -15.39
N ARG A 752 85.94 9.26 -15.59
CA ARG A 752 85.94 10.05 -16.83
C ARG A 752 87.15 10.97 -16.97
N ASP A 753 88.34 10.42 -17.11
CA ASP A 753 89.49 11.19 -17.65
C ASP A 753 90.27 10.46 -18.76
N GLN A 754 89.81 9.31 -19.26
CA GLN A 754 90.43 8.68 -20.44
C GLN A 754 89.41 8.17 -21.48
N LEU A 755 89.28 8.97 -22.55
CA LEU A 755 89.00 8.64 -23.96
C LEU A 755 87.61 8.13 -24.44
N PHE A 756 87.20 8.79 -25.53
CA PHE A 756 86.38 8.38 -26.69
C PHE A 756 85.11 7.51 -26.47
N ILE A 757 83.96 8.19 -26.56
CA ILE A 757 82.63 7.74 -27.01
C ILE A 757 82.34 6.25 -26.81
N ASN A 758 81.75 5.92 -25.65
CA ASN A 758 81.12 4.62 -25.44
C ASN A 758 79.59 4.75 -25.66
N ASN A 759 79.18 4.90 -26.93
CA ASN A 759 77.75 4.96 -27.30
C ASN A 759 77.00 3.72 -26.83
N ALA A 760 77.64 2.55 -26.74
CA ALA A 760 77.04 1.32 -26.25
C ALA A 760 76.66 1.41 -24.76
N TRP A 761 77.54 1.92 -23.89
CA TRP A 761 77.25 2.09 -22.47
C TRP A 761 76.11 3.10 -22.23
N PHE A 762 76.14 4.24 -22.94
CA PHE A 762 75.09 5.25 -22.83
C PHE A 762 73.74 4.75 -23.36
N LEU A 763 73.72 3.96 -24.44
CA LEU A 763 72.53 3.29 -24.94
C LEU A 763 71.99 2.25 -23.95
N GLY A 764 72.85 1.52 -23.24
CA GLY A 764 72.41 0.55 -22.23
C GLY A 764 71.95 1.17 -20.91
N VAL A 765 72.55 2.29 -20.48
CA VAL A 765 72.00 3.12 -19.39
C VAL A 765 70.59 3.62 -19.75
N GLN A 766 70.40 4.12 -20.96
CA GLN A 766 69.06 4.51 -21.43
C GLN A 766 68.10 3.32 -21.54
N ALA A 767 68.57 2.13 -21.92
CA ALA A 767 67.75 0.92 -21.98
C ALA A 767 67.30 0.44 -20.59
N VAL A 768 68.20 0.50 -19.59
CA VAL A 768 67.88 0.17 -18.19
C VAL A 768 66.94 1.21 -17.57
N ASP A 769 67.18 2.50 -17.80
CA ASP A 769 66.29 3.58 -17.37
C ASP A 769 64.90 3.44 -18.01
N ALA A 770 64.84 3.12 -19.31
CA ALA A 770 63.59 2.84 -20.01
C ALA A 770 62.85 1.60 -19.44
N MET A 771 63.59 0.55 -19.09
CA MET A 771 63.04 -0.64 -18.42
C MET A 771 62.47 -0.28 -17.04
N ILE A 772 63.24 0.41 -16.19
CA ILE A 772 62.81 0.83 -14.85
C ILE A 772 61.58 1.72 -14.95
N MET A 773 61.57 2.71 -15.85
CA MET A 773 60.40 3.57 -16.07
C MET A 773 59.18 2.78 -16.54
N THR A 774 59.36 1.78 -17.42
CA THR A 774 58.26 0.92 -17.89
C THR A 774 57.68 0.08 -16.74
N GLN A 775 58.55 -0.52 -15.90
CA GLN A 775 58.10 -1.34 -14.77
C GLN A 775 57.51 -0.50 -13.64
N GLN A 776 58.03 0.70 -13.38
CA GLN A 776 57.41 1.68 -12.49
C GLN A 776 56.04 2.14 -13.01
N GLY A 777 55.88 2.28 -14.33
CA GLY A 777 54.59 2.52 -14.96
C GLY A 777 53.60 1.36 -14.75
N ILE A 778 54.07 0.11 -14.76
CA ILE A 778 53.25 -1.07 -14.45
C ILE A 778 52.84 -1.11 -12.97
N VAL A 779 53.74 -0.76 -12.05
CA VAL A 779 53.43 -0.59 -10.62
C VAL A 779 52.36 0.48 -10.44
N ALA A 780 52.59 1.68 -10.99
CA ALA A 780 51.66 2.80 -10.90
C ALA A 780 50.30 2.48 -11.53
N ALA A 781 50.27 1.77 -12.65
CA ALA A 781 49.03 1.34 -13.29
C ALA A 781 48.22 0.34 -12.44
N ASN A 782 48.90 -0.60 -11.75
CA ASN A 782 48.21 -1.55 -10.87
C ASN A 782 47.88 -0.95 -9.50
N GLN A 783 48.66 0.00 -9.00
CA GLN A 783 48.30 0.84 -7.85
C GLN A 783 47.05 1.67 -8.15
N LEU A 784 46.98 2.27 -9.34
CA LEU A 784 45.76 2.93 -9.81
C LEU A 784 44.58 1.95 -9.91
N VAL A 785 44.81 0.70 -10.32
CA VAL A 785 43.75 -0.33 -10.28
C VAL A 785 43.26 -0.55 -8.85
N VAL A 786 44.15 -0.69 -7.87
CA VAL A 786 43.79 -0.80 -6.43
C VAL A 786 43.00 0.42 -5.97
N GLU A 787 43.52 1.63 -6.19
CA GLU A 787 42.90 2.90 -5.79
C GLU A 787 41.55 3.17 -6.49
N THR A 788 41.43 2.82 -7.77
CA THR A 788 40.20 3.00 -8.56
C THR A 788 39.20 1.90 -8.25
N SER A 789 39.66 0.71 -7.88
CA SER A 789 38.77 -0.39 -7.54
C SER A 789 38.01 -0.20 -6.23
N ALA A 790 38.51 0.67 -5.35
CA ALA A 790 37.78 1.23 -4.21
C ALA A 790 36.64 2.20 -4.60
N ASN A 791 36.53 2.63 -5.87
CA ASN A 791 35.51 3.56 -6.36
C ASN A 791 34.77 2.99 -7.58
N ILE A 792 33.48 2.66 -7.45
CA ILE A 792 32.65 2.27 -8.61
C ILE A 792 32.32 3.50 -9.45
N ALA A 793 33.16 3.83 -10.43
CA ALA A 793 32.80 4.49 -11.70
C ALA A 793 34.02 4.56 -12.64
N GLU A 794 33.78 4.42 -13.94
CA GLU A 794 34.78 4.45 -15.02
C GLU A 794 35.81 5.59 -14.91
N ASN A 795 37.10 5.27 -15.18
CA ASN A 795 38.02 6.01 -16.08
C ASN A 795 39.51 5.64 -15.84
N ILE A 796 39.93 4.42 -16.21
CA ILE A 796 41.37 4.05 -16.21
C ILE A 796 42.07 4.48 -17.52
N ILE A 797 41.32 4.83 -18.57
CA ILE A 797 41.86 4.96 -19.93
C ILE A 797 42.73 6.21 -20.12
N THR A 798 42.59 7.24 -19.29
CA THR A 798 43.21 8.56 -19.53
C THR A 798 44.46 8.85 -18.70
N SER A 799 44.83 8.00 -17.74
CA SER A 799 45.97 8.22 -16.82
C SER A 799 47.28 7.55 -17.25
N LEU A 800 47.25 6.70 -18.28
CA LEU A 800 48.45 6.08 -18.84
C LEU A 800 49.11 7.03 -19.86
N PRO A 801 50.41 7.35 -19.74
CA PRO A 801 51.09 8.24 -20.68
C PRO A 801 51.00 7.73 -22.12
N ASN A 802 50.52 8.58 -23.05
CA ASN A 802 50.37 8.22 -24.45
C ASN A 802 51.69 8.25 -25.24
N MET A 803 52.73 8.91 -24.71
CA MET A 803 54.06 8.98 -25.32
C MET A 803 55.13 9.29 -24.26
N VAL A 804 56.27 8.58 -24.32
CA VAL A 804 57.45 8.84 -23.48
C VAL A 804 58.69 8.86 -24.38
N GLY A 805 58.98 10.02 -24.99
CA GLY A 805 60.31 10.40 -25.46
C GLY A 805 60.94 9.67 -26.67
N THR A 806 60.45 8.51 -27.10
CA THR A 806 60.78 7.86 -28.39
C THR A 806 59.53 7.16 -28.95
N SER A 807 59.48 6.90 -30.25
CA SER A 807 58.25 6.66 -31.05
C SER A 807 57.51 5.32 -30.82
N VAL A 808 57.52 4.77 -29.61
CA VAL A 808 56.87 3.47 -29.29
C VAL A 808 55.87 3.62 -28.15
N ASP A 809 54.65 3.17 -28.40
CA ASP A 809 53.51 3.24 -27.47
C ASP A 809 53.45 1.99 -26.57
N ALA A 810 54.26 1.98 -25.51
CA ALA A 810 54.42 0.83 -24.59
C ALA A 810 53.16 0.48 -23.77
N SER A 811 52.14 1.35 -23.73
CA SER A 811 50.88 1.12 -23.03
C SER A 811 49.75 0.64 -23.95
N ALA A 812 49.98 0.56 -25.27
CA ALA A 812 48.99 0.12 -26.27
C ALA A 812 48.46 -1.31 -26.05
N PRO A 813 49.27 -2.33 -25.71
CA PRO A 813 48.77 -3.70 -25.49
C PRO A 813 47.90 -3.82 -24.23
N ILE A 814 48.22 -3.04 -23.19
CA ILE A 814 47.47 -2.96 -21.94
C ILE A 814 46.12 -2.27 -22.18
N ARG A 815 46.11 -1.16 -22.95
CA ARG A 815 44.85 -0.54 -23.42
C ARG A 815 44.03 -1.51 -24.28
N GLY A 816 44.66 -2.31 -25.13
CA GLY A 816 43.99 -3.32 -25.97
C GLY A 816 43.30 -4.43 -25.16
N ALA A 817 43.97 -4.98 -24.15
CA ALA A 817 43.43 -6.01 -23.26
C ALA A 817 42.26 -5.49 -22.39
N ILE A 818 42.35 -4.24 -21.94
CA ILE A 818 41.28 -3.57 -21.17
C ILE A 818 40.07 -3.24 -22.07
N MET A 819 40.29 -2.86 -23.35
CA MET A 819 39.20 -2.63 -24.31
C MET A 819 38.41 -3.89 -24.65
N SER A 820 39.04 -5.08 -24.70
CA SER A 820 38.35 -6.34 -24.97
C SER A 820 37.37 -6.75 -23.85
N ALA A 821 37.61 -6.33 -22.61
CA ALA A 821 36.75 -6.64 -21.47
C ALA A 821 35.49 -5.74 -21.37
N LYS A 822 35.39 -4.67 -22.19
CA LYS A 822 34.35 -3.63 -22.08
C LYS A 822 33.06 -3.92 -22.87
N ASN A 823 33.06 -4.87 -23.81
CA ASN A 823 31.91 -5.13 -24.70
C ASN A 823 31.01 -6.26 -24.18
N THR A 824 29.92 -5.89 -23.48
CA THR A 824 28.78 -6.80 -23.25
C THR A 824 27.50 -6.17 -23.80
N SER A 825 27.32 -6.23 -25.13
CA SER A 825 26.04 -6.12 -25.87
C SER A 825 26.26 -6.45 -27.37
N VAL A 826 25.90 -7.70 -27.76
CA VAL A 826 25.65 -8.31 -29.09
C VAL A 826 26.63 -8.04 -30.28
N ILE A 827 27.28 -9.11 -30.78
CA ILE A 827 27.41 -9.61 -32.19
C ILE A 827 28.73 -10.40 -32.36
N THR A 828 28.56 -11.70 -32.67
CA THR A 828 29.43 -12.69 -33.34
C THR A 828 30.93 -12.79 -33.00
N LEU A 829 31.25 -13.83 -32.21
CA LEU A 829 32.59 -14.37 -31.94
C LEU A 829 33.32 -14.78 -33.22
N GLY A 830 34.24 -13.92 -33.64
CA GLY A 830 35.29 -14.22 -34.61
C GLY A 830 36.62 -13.65 -34.16
N ALA A 831 37.06 -13.96 -32.93
CA ALA A 831 38.40 -13.66 -32.42
C ALA A 831 38.68 -14.40 -31.10
N VAL A 832 38.53 -15.72 -31.09
CA VAL A 832 39.18 -16.56 -30.07
C VAL A 832 40.63 -16.72 -30.51
N GLY A 833 41.56 -16.11 -29.76
CA GLY A 833 42.99 -16.31 -29.94
C GLY A 833 43.79 -15.02 -30.00
N LYS A 834 43.98 -14.35 -28.86
CA LYS A 834 45.06 -13.35 -28.69
C LYS A 834 45.41 -12.95 -27.25
N SER A 835 45.15 -13.81 -26.26
CA SER A 835 45.49 -13.55 -24.85
C SER A 835 46.84 -14.16 -24.39
N ALA A 836 47.61 -14.78 -25.29
CA ALA A 836 48.89 -15.43 -24.96
C ALA A 836 50.13 -14.81 -25.66
N GLU A 837 49.97 -13.85 -26.57
CA GLU A 837 51.10 -13.22 -27.30
C GLU A 837 51.76 -12.06 -26.53
N THR A 838 51.10 -11.49 -25.52
CA THR A 838 51.58 -10.33 -24.73
C THR A 838 52.68 -10.63 -23.71
N ILE A 839 53.10 -11.90 -23.57
CA ILE A 839 54.24 -12.27 -22.71
C ILE A 839 55.58 -11.81 -23.35
N ILE A 840 55.62 -11.57 -24.66
CA ILE A 840 56.87 -11.53 -25.45
C ILE A 840 57.54 -10.14 -25.46
N GLU A 841 56.83 -9.01 -25.45
CA GLU A 841 57.43 -7.68 -25.66
C GLU A 841 58.10 -7.08 -24.40
N GLY A 842 57.56 -7.31 -23.20
CA GLY A 842 58.24 -6.93 -21.94
C GLY A 842 59.48 -7.79 -21.65
N LEU A 843 59.46 -9.04 -22.16
CA LEU A 843 60.64 -9.91 -22.16
C LEU A 843 61.73 -9.38 -23.10
N GLU A 844 61.41 -8.72 -24.22
CA GLU A 844 62.43 -8.20 -25.15
C GLU A 844 63.27 -7.08 -24.57
N ILE A 845 62.70 -6.11 -23.83
CA ILE A 845 63.49 -5.04 -23.19
C ILE A 845 64.31 -5.59 -22.02
N ALA A 846 63.73 -6.44 -21.16
CA ALA A 846 64.46 -7.09 -20.07
C ALA A 846 65.57 -8.03 -20.57
N LYS A 847 65.33 -8.72 -21.70
CA LYS A 847 66.31 -9.55 -22.41
C LYS A 847 67.38 -8.69 -23.06
N THR A 848 67.05 -7.53 -23.64
CA THR A 848 68.02 -6.56 -24.19
C THR A 848 68.92 -6.01 -23.07
N VAL A 849 68.37 -5.74 -21.89
CA VAL A 849 69.14 -5.32 -20.70
C VAL A 849 69.98 -6.47 -20.13
N ALA A 850 69.45 -7.69 -20.05
CA ALA A 850 70.20 -8.86 -19.60
C ALA A 850 71.33 -9.22 -20.59
N GLU A 851 71.08 -9.10 -21.90
CA GLU A 851 72.09 -9.22 -22.96
C GLU A 851 73.12 -8.09 -22.86
N PHE A 852 72.71 -6.84 -22.61
CA PHE A 852 73.63 -5.72 -22.37
C PHE A 852 74.50 -5.92 -21.11
N VAL A 853 73.93 -6.41 -20.01
CA VAL A 853 74.67 -6.74 -18.76
C VAL A 853 75.64 -7.89 -19.01
N LYS A 854 75.21 -8.93 -19.73
CA LYS A 854 76.01 -10.10 -20.08
C LYS A 854 77.13 -9.76 -21.06
N ASP A 855 76.87 -8.97 -22.09
CA ASP A 855 77.85 -8.56 -23.09
C ASP A 855 78.88 -7.59 -22.48
N ASN A 856 78.47 -6.69 -21.57
CA ASN A 856 79.43 -5.91 -20.79
C ASN A 856 80.18 -6.73 -19.74
N ALA A 857 79.60 -7.77 -19.15
CA ALA A 857 80.34 -8.69 -18.27
C ALA A 857 81.43 -9.45 -19.04
N ILE A 858 81.21 -9.73 -20.34
CA ILE A 858 82.20 -10.33 -21.25
C ILE A 858 83.29 -9.31 -21.65
N HIS A 859 82.94 -8.04 -21.86
CA HIS A 859 83.90 -6.95 -22.11
C HIS A 859 84.62 -6.44 -20.84
N ALA A 860 84.12 -6.75 -19.64
CA ALA A 860 84.71 -6.41 -18.35
C ALA A 860 85.93 -7.27 -17.96
N ALA A 861 86.45 -8.09 -18.87
CA ALA A 861 87.73 -8.78 -18.69
C ALA A 861 88.92 -7.80 -18.49
N GLU A 862 88.73 -6.51 -18.76
CA GLU A 862 89.74 -5.45 -18.58
C GLU A 862 89.49 -4.51 -17.37
N TYR A 863 88.48 -4.76 -16.51
CA TYR A 863 88.14 -3.89 -15.36
C TYR A 863 88.19 -4.59 -13.97
N ASN A 864 88.27 -3.80 -12.89
CA ASN A 864 88.41 -4.24 -11.49
C ASN A 864 87.30 -5.20 -11.00
N TYR A 865 87.67 -6.20 -10.18
CA TYR A 865 86.82 -7.26 -9.58
C TYR A 865 85.51 -6.74 -8.90
N ASP A 866 85.53 -5.53 -8.37
CA ASP A 866 84.38 -4.90 -7.69
C ASP A 866 83.20 -4.60 -8.65
N VAL A 867 83.48 -4.25 -9.92
CA VAL A 867 82.45 -3.99 -10.95
C VAL A 867 81.77 -5.29 -11.40
N GLN A 868 82.52 -6.39 -11.44
CA GLN A 868 81.99 -7.71 -11.79
C GLN A 868 80.99 -8.22 -10.73
N GLN A 869 81.27 -7.98 -9.44
CA GLN A 869 80.33 -8.34 -8.37
C GLN A 869 79.01 -7.55 -8.46
N GLN A 870 79.06 -6.26 -8.81
CA GLN A 870 77.88 -5.41 -8.95
C GLN A 870 77.01 -5.79 -10.17
N LEU A 871 77.62 -6.06 -11.33
CA LEU A 871 76.90 -6.53 -12.52
C LEU A 871 76.20 -7.88 -12.27
N LYS A 872 76.84 -8.79 -11.54
CA LYS A 872 76.27 -10.09 -11.17
C LYS A 872 75.13 -9.97 -10.16
N ALA A 873 75.17 -8.98 -9.27
CA ALA A 873 74.06 -8.66 -8.37
C ALA A 873 72.83 -8.15 -9.15
N ILE A 874 73.04 -7.27 -10.14
CA ILE A 874 71.98 -6.77 -11.03
C ILE A 874 71.39 -7.91 -11.87
N GLU A 875 72.22 -8.79 -12.45
CA GLU A 875 71.77 -9.99 -13.18
C GLU A 875 70.89 -10.90 -12.31
N SER A 876 71.30 -11.15 -11.06
CA SER A 876 70.53 -11.94 -10.11
C SER A 876 69.19 -11.29 -9.74
N GLN A 877 69.12 -9.96 -9.62
CA GLN A 877 67.88 -9.23 -9.34
C GLN A 877 66.94 -9.21 -10.56
N LEU A 878 67.48 -9.04 -11.77
CA LEU A 878 66.74 -9.15 -13.03
C LEU A 878 66.12 -10.54 -13.22
N GLY A 879 66.81 -11.60 -12.80
CA GLY A 879 66.25 -12.96 -12.82
C GLY A 879 65.00 -13.15 -11.94
N ASN A 880 64.85 -12.35 -10.88
CA ASN A 880 63.70 -12.38 -9.96
C ASN A 880 62.52 -11.48 -10.38
N GLU A 881 62.68 -10.70 -11.44
CA GLU A 881 61.69 -9.73 -11.90
C GLU A 881 60.46 -10.39 -12.52
N ALA A 882 60.66 -11.34 -13.45
CA ALA A 882 59.55 -12.00 -14.15
C ALA A 882 58.65 -12.84 -13.21
N PRO A 883 59.19 -13.61 -12.24
CA PRO A 883 58.38 -14.30 -11.24
C PRO A 883 57.51 -13.37 -10.38
N LYS A 884 58.08 -12.25 -9.87
CA LYS A 884 57.35 -11.28 -9.04
C LYS A 884 56.29 -10.50 -9.84
N ARG A 885 56.55 -10.18 -11.11
CA ARG A 885 55.55 -9.58 -12.00
C ARG A 885 54.38 -10.53 -12.29
N LEU A 886 54.67 -11.82 -12.51
CA LEU A 886 53.63 -12.85 -12.69
C LEU A 886 52.78 -13.02 -11.43
N GLU A 887 53.36 -12.88 -10.25
CA GLU A 887 52.65 -12.90 -8.97
C GLU A 887 51.64 -11.75 -8.85
N ILE A 888 52.00 -10.51 -9.22
CA ILE A 888 51.07 -9.37 -9.31
C ILE A 888 49.87 -9.72 -10.19
N PHE A 889 50.10 -10.27 -11.39
CA PHE A 889 49.01 -10.65 -12.29
C PHE A 889 48.09 -11.71 -11.70
N ARG A 890 48.63 -12.71 -11.00
CA ARG A 890 47.84 -13.74 -10.30
C ARG A 890 46.99 -13.14 -9.19
N LYS A 891 47.57 -12.26 -8.36
CA LYS A 891 46.84 -11.58 -7.28
C LYS A 891 45.75 -10.65 -7.82
N ARG A 892 46.03 -9.94 -8.92
CA ARG A 892 45.04 -9.08 -9.61
C ARG A 892 43.88 -9.88 -10.20
N GLU A 893 44.17 -11.02 -10.83
CA GLU A 893 43.13 -11.90 -11.38
C GLU A 893 42.28 -12.53 -10.27
N ASN A 894 42.89 -12.92 -9.14
CA ASN A 894 42.18 -13.38 -7.94
C ASN A 894 41.24 -12.29 -7.39
N LEU A 895 41.73 -11.04 -7.26
CA LEU A 895 40.93 -9.90 -6.81
C LEU A 895 39.73 -9.63 -7.75
N ARG A 896 39.94 -9.74 -9.07
CA ARG A 896 38.86 -9.64 -10.07
C ARG A 896 37.78 -10.70 -9.84
N GLN A 897 38.18 -11.97 -9.64
CA GLN A 897 37.26 -13.08 -9.39
C GLN A 897 36.45 -12.88 -8.10
N ILE A 898 37.08 -12.41 -7.03
CA ILE A 898 36.39 -12.11 -5.76
C ILE A 898 35.43 -10.92 -5.93
N SER A 899 35.82 -9.89 -6.69
CA SER A 899 34.92 -8.76 -7.01
C SER A 899 33.70 -9.19 -7.83
N GLU A 900 33.87 -10.11 -8.79
CA GLU A 900 32.76 -10.69 -9.53
C GLU A 900 31.84 -11.52 -8.63
N SER A 901 32.41 -12.27 -7.69
CA SER A 901 31.65 -13.00 -6.66
C SER A 901 30.81 -12.06 -5.80
N TYR A 902 31.39 -10.97 -5.28
CA TYR A 902 30.66 -9.95 -4.52
C TYR A 902 29.49 -9.35 -5.34
N ARG A 903 29.73 -8.96 -6.59
CA ARG A 903 28.68 -8.43 -7.48
C ARG A 903 27.58 -9.46 -7.74
N ALA A 904 27.93 -10.73 -7.89
CA ALA A 904 26.97 -11.81 -8.07
C ALA A 904 26.11 -12.03 -6.80
N VAL A 905 26.70 -11.97 -5.61
CA VAL A 905 25.97 -12.07 -4.33
C VAL A 905 25.03 -10.88 -4.13
N LEU A 906 25.48 -9.66 -4.45
CA LEU A 906 24.63 -8.47 -4.40
C LEU A 906 23.47 -8.56 -5.41
N ALA A 907 23.76 -8.98 -6.65
CA ALA A 907 22.72 -9.18 -7.67
C ALA A 907 21.69 -10.26 -7.25
N LYS A 908 22.14 -11.32 -6.57
CA LYS A 908 21.28 -12.36 -5.98
C LYS A 908 20.34 -11.77 -4.91
N ALA A 909 20.84 -10.89 -4.04
CA ALA A 909 20.02 -10.20 -3.05
C ALA A 909 18.97 -9.29 -3.71
N LEU A 910 19.38 -8.44 -4.66
CA LEU A 910 18.49 -7.51 -5.36
C LEU A 910 17.40 -8.25 -6.13
N ARG A 911 17.75 -9.33 -6.85
CA ARG A 911 16.78 -10.18 -7.53
C ARG A 911 15.78 -10.80 -6.56
N LEU A 912 16.23 -11.26 -5.39
CA LEU A 912 15.35 -11.84 -4.38
C LEU A 912 14.40 -10.79 -3.79
N MET A 913 14.86 -9.53 -3.64
CA MET A 913 14.00 -8.42 -3.25
C MET A 913 12.95 -8.09 -4.33
N ASP A 914 13.31 -8.12 -5.60
CA ASP A 914 12.36 -7.95 -6.72
C ASP A 914 11.35 -9.09 -6.81
N GLU A 915 11.78 -10.33 -6.62
CA GLU A 915 10.91 -11.51 -6.56
C GLU A 915 9.91 -11.40 -5.42
N ARG A 916 10.37 -10.95 -4.24
CA ARG A 916 9.51 -10.68 -3.08
C ARG A 916 8.54 -9.53 -3.33
N LYS A 917 8.99 -8.43 -3.95
CA LYS A 917 8.12 -7.30 -4.35
C LYS A 917 7.00 -7.77 -5.28
N ALA A 918 7.35 -8.56 -6.31
CA ALA A 918 6.38 -9.12 -7.24
C ALA A 918 5.42 -10.11 -6.54
N PHE A 919 5.92 -10.88 -5.57
CA PHE A 919 5.09 -11.74 -4.73
C PHE A 919 4.08 -10.93 -3.90
N ASN A 920 4.55 -9.90 -3.19
CA ASN A 920 3.70 -9.00 -2.39
C ASN A 920 2.63 -8.32 -3.25
N ALA A 921 2.96 -7.84 -4.45
CA ALA A 921 1.98 -7.29 -5.38
C ALA A 921 0.91 -8.32 -5.78
N LYS A 922 1.29 -9.59 -6.00
CA LYS A 922 0.33 -10.69 -6.26
C LYS A 922 -0.55 -10.99 -5.04
N VAL A 923 0.00 -10.94 -3.83
CA VAL A 923 -0.75 -11.11 -2.58
C VAL A 923 -1.81 -10.02 -2.46
N ALA A 924 -1.43 -8.76 -2.61
CA ALA A 924 -2.34 -7.62 -2.56
C ALA A 924 -3.49 -7.77 -3.58
N ALA A 925 -3.17 -8.08 -4.84
CA ALA A 925 -4.17 -8.27 -5.89
C ALA A 925 -5.12 -9.44 -5.60
N LYS A 926 -4.60 -10.57 -5.11
CA LYS A 926 -5.42 -11.74 -4.78
C LYS A 926 -6.35 -11.48 -3.60
N VAL A 927 -5.86 -10.80 -2.57
CA VAL A 927 -6.66 -10.39 -1.40
C VAL A 927 -7.77 -9.42 -1.82
N GLN A 928 -7.45 -8.42 -2.65
CA GLN A 928 -8.43 -7.49 -3.19
C GLN A 928 -9.55 -8.21 -3.97
N SER A 929 -9.20 -9.20 -4.81
CA SER A 929 -10.20 -10.04 -5.50
C SER A 929 -11.14 -10.76 -4.52
N MET A 930 -10.60 -11.36 -3.46
CA MET A 930 -11.40 -12.06 -2.45
C MET A 930 -12.28 -11.10 -1.64
N ARG A 931 -11.83 -9.86 -1.42
CA ARG A 931 -12.62 -8.80 -0.76
C ARG A 931 -13.83 -8.39 -1.59
N TYR A 932 -13.68 -8.28 -2.91
CA TYR A 932 -14.82 -8.04 -3.81
C TYR A 932 -15.83 -9.19 -3.78
N GLU A 933 -15.36 -10.44 -3.78
CA GLU A 933 -16.22 -11.62 -3.67
C GLU A 933 -16.98 -11.64 -2.32
N ASP A 934 -16.28 -11.42 -1.20
CA ASP A 934 -16.90 -11.36 0.14
C ASP A 934 -18.01 -10.30 0.21
N MET A 935 -17.73 -9.07 -0.24
CA MET A 935 -18.71 -7.98 -0.22
C MET A 935 -19.93 -8.28 -1.12
N ALA A 936 -19.70 -8.78 -2.33
CA ALA A 936 -20.77 -9.09 -3.27
C ALA A 936 -21.69 -10.21 -2.75
N PHE A 937 -21.12 -11.26 -2.18
CA PHE A 937 -21.91 -12.35 -1.61
C PHE A 937 -22.68 -11.91 -0.37
N ARG A 938 -22.09 -11.10 0.52
CA ARG A 938 -22.79 -10.55 1.70
C ARG A 938 -23.99 -9.69 1.32
N GLN A 939 -23.81 -8.77 0.37
CA GLN A 939 -24.90 -7.91 -0.10
C GLN A 939 -26.03 -8.73 -0.72
N THR A 940 -25.70 -9.71 -1.57
CA THR A 940 -26.71 -10.57 -2.21
C THR A 940 -27.41 -11.47 -1.19
N MET A 941 -26.67 -11.96 -0.18
CA MET A 941 -27.24 -12.79 0.89
C MET A 941 -28.21 -11.99 1.76
N ASN A 942 -27.91 -10.73 2.09
CA ASN A 942 -28.81 -9.86 2.84
C ASN A 942 -30.15 -9.65 2.11
N ASP A 943 -30.10 -9.35 0.81
CA ASP A 943 -31.30 -9.22 -0.03
C ASP A 943 -32.09 -10.55 -0.13
N ALA A 944 -31.39 -11.68 -0.30
CA ALA A 944 -32.03 -13.00 -0.33
C ALA A 944 -32.73 -13.36 0.99
N LEU A 945 -32.08 -13.14 2.14
CA LEU A 945 -32.67 -13.40 3.45
C LEU A 945 -33.83 -12.46 3.77
N SER A 946 -33.72 -11.19 3.37
CA SER A 946 -34.83 -10.24 3.43
C SER A 946 -36.08 -10.77 2.70
N LYS A 947 -35.91 -11.25 1.47
CA LYS A 947 -37.00 -11.85 0.68
C LYS A 947 -37.51 -13.15 1.28
N TYR A 948 -36.61 -13.95 1.85
CA TYR A 948 -36.98 -15.16 2.57
C TYR A 948 -37.90 -14.85 3.75
N ARG A 949 -37.60 -13.83 4.56
CA ARG A 949 -38.44 -13.44 5.70
C ARG A 949 -39.88 -13.14 5.27
N SER A 950 -40.07 -12.26 4.28
CA SER A 950 -41.40 -11.95 3.76
C SER A 950 -42.12 -13.19 3.18
N ALA A 951 -41.40 -14.08 2.49
CA ALA A 951 -41.96 -15.32 1.97
C ALA A 951 -42.34 -16.30 3.10
N PHE A 952 -41.54 -16.34 4.18
CA PHE A 952 -41.76 -17.19 5.34
C PHE A 952 -42.95 -16.70 6.18
N ASP A 953 -43.12 -15.38 6.34
CA ASP A 953 -44.28 -14.80 7.03
C ASP A 953 -45.58 -15.13 6.28
N LEU A 954 -45.58 -15.01 4.95
CA LEU A 954 -46.72 -15.41 4.12
C LEU A 954 -46.99 -16.93 4.23
N ALA A 955 -45.93 -17.75 4.25
CA ALA A 955 -46.07 -19.19 4.45
C ALA A 955 -46.69 -19.49 5.82
N SER A 956 -46.25 -18.80 6.87
CA SER A 956 -46.76 -18.93 8.24
C SER A 956 -48.24 -18.58 8.32
N GLN A 957 -48.69 -17.52 7.65
CA GLN A 957 -50.12 -17.17 7.54
C GLN A 957 -50.94 -18.29 6.90
N TYR A 958 -50.50 -18.83 5.76
CA TYR A 958 -51.21 -19.92 5.09
C TYR A 958 -51.21 -21.23 5.91
N VAL A 959 -50.13 -21.53 6.62
CA VAL A 959 -50.06 -22.70 7.51
C VAL A 959 -51.07 -22.56 8.65
N TYR A 960 -51.13 -21.38 9.28
CA TYR A 960 -52.12 -21.11 10.33
C TYR A 960 -53.56 -21.19 9.80
N MET A 961 -53.83 -20.59 8.64
CA MET A 961 -55.14 -20.67 7.98
C MET A 961 -55.53 -22.11 7.63
N ALA A 962 -54.58 -22.93 7.17
CA ALA A 962 -54.83 -24.35 6.91
C ALA A 962 -55.19 -25.09 8.20
N ALA A 963 -54.49 -24.84 9.30
CA ALA A 963 -54.82 -25.42 10.60
C ALA A 963 -56.22 -24.98 11.09
N LYS A 964 -56.60 -23.71 10.93
CA LYS A 964 -57.96 -23.23 11.26
C LYS A 964 -59.04 -23.87 10.39
N ALA A 965 -58.76 -24.10 9.10
CA ALA A 965 -59.68 -24.82 8.21
C ALA A 965 -59.86 -26.28 8.66
N TYR A 966 -58.78 -26.93 9.11
CA TYR A 966 -58.82 -28.27 9.67
C TYR A 966 -59.66 -28.34 10.95
N ASP A 967 -59.43 -27.41 11.89
CA ASP A 967 -60.19 -27.31 13.14
C ASP A 967 -61.69 -27.13 12.85
N TYR A 968 -62.03 -26.27 11.88
CA TYR A 968 -63.40 -26.04 11.44
C TYR A 968 -64.06 -27.29 10.83
N GLU A 969 -63.37 -27.99 9.93
CA GLU A 969 -63.92 -29.19 9.29
C GLU A 969 -64.08 -30.37 10.25
N THR A 970 -63.17 -30.50 11.22
CA THR A 970 -63.16 -31.61 12.19
C THR A 970 -63.90 -31.30 13.47
N ASN A 971 -64.30 -30.04 13.68
CA ASN A 971 -64.88 -29.53 14.92
C ASN A 971 -63.96 -29.84 16.13
N LEU A 972 -62.65 -29.63 15.94
CA LEU A 972 -61.61 -29.90 16.92
C LEU A 972 -61.72 -28.91 18.09
N SER A 973 -61.39 -29.35 19.31
CA SER A 973 -61.30 -28.44 20.45
C SER A 973 -60.07 -27.57 20.36
N ASP A 974 -60.18 -26.29 20.73
CA ASP A 974 -59.03 -25.37 20.85
C ASP A 974 -57.96 -25.82 21.85
N GLN A 975 -58.28 -26.78 22.74
CA GLN A 975 -57.32 -27.38 23.68
C GLN A 975 -56.66 -28.65 23.14
N ASP A 976 -57.06 -29.12 21.95
CA ASP A 976 -56.41 -30.25 21.31
C ASP A 976 -54.99 -29.86 20.86
N LYS A 977 -54.05 -30.78 21.02
CA LYS A 977 -52.64 -30.57 20.64
C LYS A 977 -52.47 -30.39 19.14
N VAL A 978 -53.45 -30.80 18.34
CA VAL A 978 -53.45 -30.71 16.87
C VAL A 978 -54.21 -29.46 16.38
N SER A 979 -54.78 -28.65 17.28
CA SER A 979 -55.44 -27.39 16.92
C SER A 979 -54.44 -26.36 16.39
N ALA A 980 -54.93 -25.35 15.67
CA ALA A 980 -54.17 -24.20 15.22
C ALA A 980 -53.58 -23.35 16.36
N LYS A 981 -54.26 -23.33 17.52
CA LYS A 981 -53.91 -22.46 18.67
C LYS A 981 -52.46 -22.65 19.16
N PRO A 982 -51.98 -23.89 19.42
CA PRO A 982 -50.58 -24.15 19.75
C PRO A 982 -49.52 -23.70 18.72
N LEU A 983 -49.88 -23.29 17.50
CA LEU A 983 -48.91 -22.85 16.49
C LEU A 983 -48.41 -21.40 16.71
N LEU A 984 -49.12 -20.61 17.53
CA LEU A 984 -48.82 -19.20 17.80
C LEU A 984 -48.15 -18.96 19.15
N THR A 985 -48.18 -19.95 20.04
CA THR A 985 -47.65 -19.95 21.42
C THR A 985 -46.51 -20.93 21.53
#